data_AF-A0A7C4V4A1-F1
#
_entry.id   AF-A0A7C4V4A1-F1
#
_cell.length_a   1.000
_cell.length_b   1.000
_cell.length_c   1.000
_cell.angle_alpha   90.00
_cell.angle_beta   90.00
_cell.angle_gamma   90.00
#
_symmetry.space_group_name_H-M   'P 1'
#
loop_
_entity.id
_entity.type
_entity.pdbx_description
1 polymer ?
#
loop_
_entity_poly.entity_id
_entity_poly.type
_entity_poly.pdbx_seq_one_letter_code
_entity_poly.pdbx_strand_id
1 'polypeptide(L)'
;MPRALLTIVVILVPLMHSIAVEPLHLRGDSPSGGAPPGAAGKPEYVAKPPLPYLYDTLVGRSFDNRGCMEFKPSDSLAIPLNGWPAGTSFTLEALARADKLQDALKPGGIAPVARLHSDKLAAELHVHQSYPPHSYPWWQGSFTTSAGREERLARNVFKGLTHVNDQDWRHLGLVYDAPTRRVRFYVDYTLLEERIAPEALEFRKAMLTVGGKRGESGFAGLIDEVRLTPSALAPHQFLRALQQPLVGVNYESAAKWLPRDSGYVDVRLRYGAVGDGKTDDTAAFNKAFKELASRVPLEFNTLFIPNGTYLLSDTIQWSRFLTVQGESRDGVVLKLKDKAPGFADPAKPRPLVVASNWGGGVGSGSAIASYLFDVTIDTGSGNPGAIGLDYHSNNIGVVENVSIRSGDGAGKAGISMLRPWPGPSLIRDVNIRGFDFGVHITHREYSMTFEGLTLEGQRIAGIRNTSNILAIRKLHSRNRVPAVVSDGVEAMVTLLDSDLLGGSPDHFAIELGSPGSLFARNVRSEGYRGVLKDQDKVLAEASLEEYVSAAPQGLFGKATKSLNLPIKETPRLDWPSADQWVSVQRFADRRGPDGDWAPALQAAIDSGATHLYLPPDRYWVKSTVSLRGKVRCMFGMMTGINPHESLKGQPVLRFDSPGADTVWIERLDVHGLEHASPGTLVVRHGSMTPYRNTRGCGPLFVENQVGGTGYEFLHPQHVWFRQWNVESHDTGPCVICKGTTLWSLGFKTEYESIKLDAQDGARVEILGSFIYPIGKIPEDRPIFQSKDSLLSLVYGTSIYRSGHKVHVRAIRGDATRELTGSEVKFYGSRQKMHLYVDGP
;
A
#
# COMPACT_ATOMS: atom_id res chain seq x y z
N MET A 1 9.06 -45.69 11.97
CA MET A 1 10.06 -45.03 11.11
C MET A 1 9.36 -44.53 9.86
N PRO A 2 9.32 -43.22 9.56
CA PRO A 2 8.87 -42.78 8.25
C PRO A 2 9.95 -43.09 7.21
N ARG A 3 9.55 -43.56 6.03
CA ARG A 3 10.46 -43.78 4.88
C ARG A 3 11.21 -42.48 4.59
N ALA A 4 12.55 -42.53 4.59
CA ALA A 4 13.39 -41.39 4.25
C ALA A 4 13.02 -40.87 2.84
N LEU A 5 12.61 -39.60 2.75
CA LEU A 5 12.48 -38.88 1.49
C LEU A 5 13.88 -38.79 0.86
N LEU A 6 14.06 -39.39 -0.32
CA LEU A 6 15.31 -39.33 -1.07
C LEU A 6 15.51 -37.90 -1.62
N THR A 7 16.08 -37.00 -0.83
CA THR A 7 16.40 -35.63 -1.28
C THR A 7 17.83 -35.62 -1.81
N ILE A 8 18.00 -35.28 -3.09
CA ILE A 8 19.33 -35.16 -3.69
C ILE A 8 19.72 -33.69 -3.64
N VAL A 9 20.62 -33.40 -2.71
CA VAL A 9 21.23 -32.08 -2.57
C VAL A 9 22.61 -32.15 -3.18
N VAL A 10 22.82 -31.42 -4.28
CA VAL A 10 24.15 -31.28 -4.87
C VAL A 10 24.81 -30.08 -4.21
N ILE A 11 25.47 -30.34 -3.10
CA ILE A 11 26.26 -29.33 -2.42
C ILE A 11 27.55 -29.15 -3.22
N LEU A 12 27.65 -28.05 -3.95
CA LEU A 12 28.79 -27.75 -4.80
C LEU A 12 30.07 -27.40 -3.99
N VAL A 13 29.97 -27.33 -2.66
CA VAL A 13 31.06 -26.96 -1.73
C VAL A 13 31.03 -27.84 -0.46
N PRO A 14 32.16 -28.37 0.05
CA PRO A 14 32.15 -29.24 1.23
C PRO A 14 31.74 -28.46 2.51
N LEU A 15 30.62 -28.86 3.11
CA LEU A 15 30.30 -28.53 4.51
C LEU A 15 31.20 -29.35 5.43
N MET A 16 32.15 -28.70 6.12
CA MET A 16 32.78 -29.32 7.29
C MET A 16 31.80 -29.25 8.46
N HIS A 17 31.28 -30.42 8.87
CA HIS A 17 30.51 -30.77 10.09
C HIS A 17 29.08 -31.30 9.84
N SER A 18 28.77 -32.37 10.57
CA SER A 18 27.78 -33.46 10.38
C SER A 18 26.32 -33.20 10.80
N ILE A 19 25.34 -33.88 10.16
CA ILE A 19 24.37 -34.88 10.73
C ILE A 19 23.22 -35.21 9.74
N ALA A 20 23.14 -36.50 9.37
CA ALA A 20 22.04 -37.42 9.02
C ALA A 20 20.72 -36.94 8.37
N VAL A 21 20.73 -36.82 7.04
CA VAL A 21 19.79 -37.44 6.08
C VAL A 21 20.70 -37.71 4.87
N GLU A 22 21.15 -38.95 4.60
CA GLU A 22 22.24 -39.24 3.63
C GLU A 22 22.21 -38.33 2.39
N PRO A 23 22.99 -37.22 2.38
CA PRO A 23 23.19 -36.43 1.19
C PRO A 23 24.25 -37.16 0.39
N LEU A 24 24.12 -37.22 -0.93
CA LEU A 24 25.18 -37.70 -1.79
C LEU A 24 26.35 -36.70 -1.72
N HIS A 25 27.21 -36.81 -0.71
CA HIS A 25 28.44 -36.03 -0.56
C HIS A 25 29.44 -36.50 -1.60
N LEU A 26 29.52 -35.82 -2.74
CA LEU A 26 30.68 -35.92 -3.61
C LEU A 26 31.77 -35.02 -3.04
N ARG A 27 32.63 -35.62 -2.19
CA ARG A 27 33.92 -35.03 -1.85
C ARG A 27 34.69 -34.78 -3.14
N GLY A 28 35.01 -33.51 -3.40
CA GLY A 28 36.14 -33.16 -4.26
C GLY A 28 37.46 -33.50 -3.58
N ASP A 29 37.66 -34.76 -3.19
CA ASP A 29 39.00 -35.26 -2.91
C ASP A 29 39.64 -35.47 -4.27
N SER A 30 40.71 -34.74 -4.56
CA SER A 30 41.61 -35.03 -5.69
C SER A 30 42.08 -36.48 -5.63
N PRO A 31 41.82 -37.32 -6.65
CA PRO A 31 42.56 -38.55 -6.81
C PRO A 31 43.32 -38.48 -8.14
N SER A 32 44.65 -38.56 -8.03
CA SER A 32 45.50 -39.07 -9.10
C SER A 32 44.96 -40.44 -9.57
N GLY A 33 44.13 -40.46 -10.61
CA GLY A 33 43.54 -41.66 -11.19
C GLY A 33 42.74 -41.29 -12.44
N GLY A 34 43.08 -41.91 -13.57
CA GLY A 34 42.72 -41.45 -14.92
C GLY A 34 41.23 -41.18 -15.17
N ALA A 35 40.97 -40.12 -15.94
CA ALA A 35 39.65 -39.67 -16.34
C ALA A 35 38.93 -40.68 -17.27
N PRO A 36 37.59 -40.82 -17.18
CA PRO A 36 36.80 -41.43 -18.24
C PRO A 36 36.77 -40.52 -19.49
N PRO A 37 36.60 -41.06 -20.70
CA PRO A 37 36.71 -40.28 -21.93
C PRO A 37 35.45 -39.42 -22.14
N GLY A 38 35.63 -38.09 -22.21
CA GLY A 38 34.60 -37.15 -22.66
C GLY A 38 34.36 -35.89 -21.80
N ALA A 39 35.26 -35.51 -20.89
CA ALA A 39 35.06 -34.33 -20.06
C ALA A 39 35.19 -33.00 -20.84
N ALA A 40 34.07 -32.29 -20.99
CA ALA A 40 34.03 -30.85 -21.16
C ALA A 40 34.44 -30.17 -19.83
N GLY A 41 34.78 -28.88 -19.82
CA GLY A 41 35.48 -28.20 -18.72
C GLY A 41 34.92 -28.43 -17.31
N LYS A 42 35.78 -28.33 -16.28
CA LYS A 42 35.37 -28.49 -14.87
C LYS A 42 35.06 -27.11 -14.28
N PRO A 43 33.88 -26.90 -13.68
CA PRO A 43 33.58 -25.65 -13.00
C PRO A 43 34.52 -25.44 -11.81
N GLU A 44 34.78 -24.18 -11.47
CA GLU A 44 35.78 -23.78 -10.47
C GLU A 44 35.10 -23.32 -9.18
N TYR A 45 35.66 -23.65 -8.02
CA TYR A 45 35.16 -23.15 -6.74
C TYR A 45 35.52 -21.68 -6.53
N VAL A 46 34.56 -20.88 -6.05
CA VAL A 46 34.74 -19.46 -5.75
C VAL A 46 34.12 -19.11 -4.39
N ALA A 47 34.87 -18.44 -3.53
CA ALA A 47 34.40 -17.96 -2.22
C ALA A 47 33.52 -16.69 -2.34
N LYS A 48 32.48 -16.73 -3.19
CA LYS A 48 31.53 -15.64 -3.44
C LYS A 48 30.08 -16.14 -3.35
N PRO A 49 29.66 -16.73 -2.22
CA PRO A 49 28.30 -17.21 -2.06
C PRO A 49 27.27 -16.07 -2.11
N PRO A 50 25.97 -16.34 -2.36
CA PRO A 50 24.92 -15.32 -2.32
C PRO A 50 24.85 -14.61 -0.98
N LEU A 51 24.86 -15.36 0.12
CA LEU A 51 24.91 -14.88 1.50
C LEU A 51 25.63 -15.90 2.39
N PRO A 52 26.06 -15.54 3.62
CA PRO A 52 26.90 -16.40 4.47
C PRO A 52 26.24 -17.68 4.99
N TYR A 53 24.92 -17.82 4.89
CA TYR A 53 24.20 -19.01 5.34
C TYR A 53 23.21 -19.50 4.29
N LEU A 54 23.05 -20.82 4.21
CA LEU A 54 21.98 -21.47 3.45
C LEU A 54 21.02 -22.13 4.43
N TYR A 55 19.74 -21.80 4.35
CA TYR A 55 18.68 -22.38 5.17
C TYR A 55 17.89 -23.40 4.38
N ASP A 56 17.96 -24.65 4.82
CA ASP A 56 17.09 -25.69 4.33
C ASP A 56 15.80 -25.69 5.17
N THR A 57 14.72 -25.27 4.53
CA THR A 57 13.37 -25.20 5.11
C THR A 57 12.74 -26.57 5.39
N LEU A 58 13.19 -27.64 4.73
CA LEU A 58 12.73 -29.01 4.99
C LEU A 58 13.42 -29.59 6.23
N VAL A 59 14.69 -29.22 6.47
CA VAL A 59 15.44 -29.62 7.66
C VAL A 59 15.17 -28.68 8.84
N GLY A 60 14.82 -27.42 8.54
CA GLY A 60 14.56 -26.39 9.53
C GLY A 60 15.83 -25.83 10.18
N ARG A 61 16.97 -25.76 9.48
CA ARG A 61 18.22 -25.18 10.01
C ARG A 61 19.10 -24.56 8.94
N SER A 62 19.92 -23.59 9.35
CA SER A 62 20.97 -23.00 8.54
C SER A 62 22.26 -23.80 8.56
N PHE A 63 23.01 -23.70 7.46
CA PHE A 63 24.35 -24.20 7.27
C PHE A 63 25.26 -23.05 6.82
N ASP A 64 26.55 -23.11 7.17
CA ASP A 64 27.56 -22.16 6.68
C ASP A 64 27.63 -22.24 5.15
N ASN A 65 27.41 -21.12 4.47
CA ASN A 65 27.59 -21.02 3.04
C ASN A 65 28.95 -20.35 2.75
N ARG A 66 29.93 -21.16 2.34
CA ARG A 66 31.34 -20.75 2.23
C ARG A 66 31.74 -20.38 0.80
N GLY A 67 30.92 -20.65 -0.20
CA GLY A 67 31.24 -20.36 -1.60
C GLY A 67 30.26 -21.01 -2.55
N CYS A 68 30.50 -20.83 -3.84
CA CYS A 68 29.71 -21.36 -4.94
C CYS A 68 30.65 -21.88 -6.04
N MET A 69 30.12 -22.32 -7.17
CA MET A 69 30.91 -22.70 -8.35
C MET A 69 30.72 -21.74 -9.51
N GLU A 70 31.82 -21.38 -10.17
CA GLU A 70 31.85 -20.65 -11.42
C GLU A 70 31.83 -21.63 -12.60
N PHE A 71 30.86 -21.44 -13.48
CA PHE A 71 30.66 -22.20 -14.70
C PHE A 71 31.02 -21.32 -15.90
N LYS A 72 31.84 -21.87 -16.79
CA LYS A 72 32.08 -21.35 -18.15
C LYS A 72 31.11 -22.05 -19.12
N PRO A 73 30.85 -21.50 -20.32
CA PRO A 73 29.94 -22.09 -21.31
C PRO A 73 30.24 -23.55 -21.72
N SER A 74 31.45 -24.04 -21.46
CA SER A 74 31.83 -25.45 -21.71
C SER A 74 31.63 -26.36 -20.52
N ASP A 75 31.36 -25.83 -19.33
CA ASP A 75 31.40 -26.57 -18.09
C ASP A 75 30.07 -27.27 -17.83
N SER A 76 30.15 -28.50 -17.34
CA SER A 76 28.96 -29.25 -16.92
C SER A 76 29.31 -30.28 -15.87
N LEU A 77 28.39 -30.50 -14.94
CA LEU A 77 28.40 -31.61 -14.00
C LEU A 77 27.23 -32.51 -14.34
N ALA A 78 27.45 -33.82 -14.35
CA ALA A 78 26.42 -34.79 -14.70
C ALA A 78 26.34 -35.87 -13.62
N ILE A 79 25.16 -36.06 -13.05
CA ILE A 79 24.91 -36.90 -11.88
C ILE A 79 23.83 -37.93 -12.23
N PRO A 80 24.19 -39.22 -12.38
CA PRO A 80 23.22 -40.29 -12.58
C PRO A 80 22.33 -40.48 -11.35
N LEU A 81 21.02 -40.49 -11.55
CA LEU A 81 20.03 -40.66 -10.48
C LEU A 81 19.48 -42.09 -10.48
N ASN A 82 20.33 -43.03 -10.06
CA ASN A 82 19.95 -44.44 -9.96
C ASN A 82 18.84 -44.61 -8.91
N GLY A 83 17.67 -45.09 -9.34
CA GLY A 83 16.52 -45.30 -8.45
C GLY A 83 15.60 -44.10 -8.25
N TRP A 84 15.71 -43.05 -9.08
CA TRP A 84 14.74 -41.95 -9.09
C TRP A 84 13.30 -42.47 -9.31
N PRO A 85 12.33 -42.11 -8.44
CA PRO A 85 10.98 -42.65 -8.53
C PRO A 85 10.26 -42.14 -9.79
N ALA A 86 9.70 -43.07 -10.57
CA ALA A 86 8.93 -42.75 -11.76
C ALA A 86 7.54 -42.23 -11.38
N GLY A 87 7.04 -41.23 -12.13
CA GLY A 87 5.68 -40.71 -11.97
C GLY A 87 5.43 -39.95 -10.66
N THR A 88 6.48 -39.59 -9.91
CA THR A 88 6.34 -38.79 -8.69
C THR A 88 6.48 -37.30 -8.98
N SER A 89 5.82 -36.49 -8.15
CA SER A 89 6.06 -35.06 -8.07
C SER A 89 7.54 -34.76 -7.83
N PHE A 90 8.01 -33.61 -8.29
CA PHE A 90 9.37 -33.16 -8.02
C PHE A 90 9.49 -31.64 -7.92
N THR A 91 10.57 -31.20 -7.30
CA THR A 91 11.02 -29.80 -7.30
C THR A 91 12.49 -29.77 -7.66
N LEU A 92 12.82 -29.08 -8.75
CA LEU A 92 14.19 -28.72 -9.12
C LEU A 92 14.39 -27.24 -8.80
N GLU A 93 15.34 -26.91 -7.94
CA GLU A 93 15.64 -25.52 -7.60
C GLU A 93 17.14 -25.24 -7.58
N ALA A 94 17.50 -23.97 -7.81
CA ALA A 94 18.88 -23.52 -7.82
C ALA A 94 19.00 -22.07 -7.33
N LEU A 95 20.14 -21.76 -6.70
CA LEU A 95 20.62 -20.38 -6.53
C LEU A 95 21.64 -20.10 -7.62
N ALA A 96 21.38 -19.08 -8.46
CA ALA A 96 22.23 -18.77 -9.60
C ALA A 96 22.40 -17.27 -9.80
N ARG A 97 23.57 -16.88 -10.31
CA ARG A 97 23.87 -15.55 -10.83
C ARG A 97 24.53 -15.72 -12.20
N ALA A 98 23.98 -15.09 -13.22
CA ALA A 98 24.50 -15.20 -14.58
C ALA A 98 25.46 -14.04 -14.86
N ASP A 99 26.66 -14.31 -15.36
CA ASP A 99 27.66 -13.27 -15.64
C ASP A 99 27.79 -13.07 -17.17
N LYS A 100 27.68 -11.82 -17.64
CA LYS A 100 28.01 -11.42 -19.04
C LYS A 100 27.33 -12.23 -20.16
N LEU A 101 26.11 -12.72 -19.95
CA LEU A 101 25.40 -13.56 -20.94
C LEU A 101 24.93 -12.80 -22.21
N GLN A 102 24.80 -11.47 -22.16
CA GLN A 102 24.34 -10.66 -23.29
C GLN A 102 25.25 -10.78 -24.52
N ASP A 103 26.54 -11.08 -24.34
CA ASP A 103 27.52 -11.19 -25.43
C ASP A 103 27.73 -12.64 -25.90
N ALA A 104 27.28 -13.64 -25.14
CA ALA A 104 27.60 -15.06 -25.35
C ALA A 104 26.44 -15.91 -25.91
N LEU A 105 25.18 -15.51 -25.67
CA LEU A 105 24.01 -16.24 -26.17
C LEU A 105 23.51 -15.67 -27.50
N LYS A 106 23.45 -16.52 -28.53
CA LYS A 106 22.82 -16.16 -29.81
C LYS A 106 21.31 -15.94 -29.60
N PRO A 107 20.64 -15.08 -30.40
CA PRO A 107 19.19 -14.95 -30.39
C PRO A 107 18.49 -16.30 -30.53
N GLY A 108 17.56 -16.60 -29.61
CA GLY A 108 16.86 -17.89 -29.48
C GLY A 108 17.63 -18.97 -28.71
N GLY A 109 18.85 -18.69 -28.28
CA GLY A 109 19.68 -19.62 -27.50
C GLY A 109 19.24 -19.75 -26.05
N ILE A 110 19.56 -20.90 -25.46
CA ILE A 110 19.36 -21.18 -24.04
C ILE A 110 20.68 -21.58 -23.37
N ALA A 111 20.82 -21.25 -22.09
CA ALA A 111 21.94 -21.58 -21.22
C ALA A 111 21.42 -22.29 -19.95
N PRO A 112 21.55 -23.64 -19.87
CA PRO A 112 21.02 -24.43 -18.75
C PRO A 112 21.78 -24.20 -17.44
N VAL A 113 21.05 -23.86 -16.38
CA VAL A 113 21.53 -23.83 -15.00
C VAL A 113 21.48 -25.24 -14.42
N ALA A 114 20.31 -25.87 -14.46
CA ALA A 114 20.09 -27.21 -13.97
C ALA A 114 19.01 -27.92 -14.78
N ARG A 115 19.21 -29.21 -15.02
CA ARG A 115 18.36 -30.02 -15.91
C ARG A 115 18.19 -31.42 -15.35
N LEU A 116 16.95 -31.79 -15.02
CA LEU A 116 16.55 -33.17 -14.79
C LEU A 116 16.12 -33.77 -16.13
N HIS A 117 16.77 -34.83 -16.61
CA HIS A 117 16.43 -35.41 -17.92
C HIS A 117 16.57 -36.92 -17.99
N SER A 118 15.90 -37.50 -18.98
CA SER A 118 16.03 -38.88 -19.47
C SER A 118 16.05 -38.86 -21.00
N ASP A 119 16.02 -40.02 -21.66
CA ASP A 119 16.14 -40.14 -23.13
C ASP A 119 15.24 -39.17 -23.92
N LYS A 120 13.98 -38.97 -23.49
CA LYS A 120 12.99 -38.13 -24.20
C LYS A 120 12.42 -36.97 -23.38
N LEU A 121 12.60 -36.98 -22.05
CA LEU A 121 12.01 -36.00 -21.15
C LEU A 121 13.09 -35.13 -20.52
N ALA A 122 12.79 -33.86 -20.32
CA ALA A 122 13.61 -32.90 -19.61
C ALA A 122 12.73 -31.97 -18.80
N ALA A 123 13.21 -31.51 -17.65
CA ALA A 123 12.72 -30.40 -16.89
C ALA A 123 13.92 -29.52 -16.54
N GLU A 124 13.87 -28.24 -16.89
CA GLU A 124 15.04 -27.39 -16.98
C GLU A 124 14.82 -26.00 -16.38
N LEU A 125 15.86 -25.50 -15.72
CA LEU A 125 16.05 -24.11 -15.32
C LEU A 125 17.14 -23.54 -16.21
N HIS A 126 16.87 -22.45 -16.93
CA HIS A 126 17.83 -21.88 -17.88
C HIS A 126 17.68 -20.37 -18.03
N VAL A 127 18.70 -19.77 -18.63
CA VAL A 127 18.60 -18.43 -19.21
C VAL A 127 18.23 -18.55 -20.67
N HIS A 128 17.26 -17.76 -21.13
CA HIS A 128 16.83 -17.71 -22.53
C HIS A 128 17.08 -16.32 -23.13
N GLN A 129 17.64 -16.28 -24.34
CA GLN A 129 17.85 -15.05 -25.12
C GLN A 129 16.77 -14.93 -26.21
N SER A 130 15.95 -13.88 -26.21
CA SER A 130 14.97 -13.65 -27.27
C SER A 130 15.56 -13.19 -28.60
N TYR A 131 14.76 -13.38 -29.65
CA TYR A 131 14.97 -12.72 -30.94
C TYR A 131 14.64 -11.22 -30.86
N PRO A 132 15.33 -10.37 -31.65
CA PRO A 132 15.01 -8.93 -31.77
C PRO A 132 13.51 -8.71 -32.04
N PRO A 133 12.90 -7.62 -31.52
CA PRO A 133 13.52 -6.41 -30.96
C PRO A 133 13.74 -6.43 -29.43
N HIS A 134 13.44 -7.53 -28.74
CA HIS A 134 13.63 -7.65 -27.29
C HIS A 134 15.00 -8.30 -27.02
N SER A 135 16.08 -7.54 -26.94
CA SER A 135 17.46 -8.06 -26.94
C SER A 135 18.03 -8.50 -25.58
N TYR A 136 17.21 -8.78 -24.56
CA TYR A 136 17.69 -9.03 -23.19
C TYR A 136 17.48 -10.48 -22.74
N PRO A 137 18.45 -11.10 -22.03
CA PRO A 137 18.31 -12.43 -21.45
C PRO A 137 17.38 -12.44 -20.23
N TRP A 138 16.66 -13.55 -20.03
CA TRP A 138 15.81 -13.75 -18.86
C TRP A 138 15.83 -15.18 -18.33
N TRP A 139 15.51 -15.33 -17.04
CA TRP A 139 15.32 -16.61 -16.36
C TRP A 139 14.04 -17.31 -16.82
N GLN A 140 14.15 -18.60 -17.15
CA GLN A 140 13.07 -19.39 -17.71
C GLN A 140 13.08 -20.82 -17.14
N GLY A 141 11.88 -21.40 -17.01
CA GLY A 141 11.71 -22.84 -16.79
C GLY A 141 11.11 -23.50 -18.03
N SER A 142 11.49 -24.74 -18.33
CA SER A 142 10.83 -25.53 -19.36
C SER A 142 10.73 -27.00 -18.99
N PHE A 143 9.86 -27.71 -19.72
CA PHE A 143 9.84 -29.16 -19.72
C PHE A 143 9.60 -29.69 -21.14
N THR A 144 10.11 -30.87 -21.45
CA THR A 144 9.82 -31.55 -22.72
C THR A 144 8.84 -32.70 -22.53
N THR A 145 8.01 -32.93 -23.54
CA THR A 145 7.12 -34.08 -23.63
C THR A 145 7.83 -35.28 -24.24
N SER A 146 7.25 -36.47 -24.11
CA SER A 146 7.68 -37.74 -24.70
C SER A 146 7.75 -37.68 -26.23
N ALA A 147 7.00 -36.76 -26.84
CA ALA A 147 7.07 -36.42 -28.27
C ALA A 147 8.26 -35.51 -28.64
N GLY A 148 9.08 -35.11 -27.68
CA GLY A 148 10.21 -34.20 -27.87
C GLY A 148 9.84 -32.73 -27.99
N ARG A 149 8.59 -32.35 -27.71
CA ARG A 149 8.14 -30.96 -27.75
C ARG A 149 8.48 -30.25 -26.44
N GLU A 150 9.16 -29.11 -26.53
CA GLU A 150 9.47 -28.25 -25.39
C GLU A 150 8.30 -27.30 -25.07
N GLU A 151 7.86 -27.31 -23.82
CA GLU A 151 6.93 -26.35 -23.25
C GLU A 151 7.69 -25.38 -22.34
N ARG A 152 7.68 -24.10 -22.68
CA ARG A 152 8.40 -23.04 -21.95
C ARG A 152 7.43 -22.27 -21.05
N LEU A 153 7.84 -22.05 -19.81
CA LEU A 153 7.13 -21.27 -18.80
C LEU A 153 7.84 -19.92 -18.64
N ALA A 154 7.09 -18.83 -18.53
CA ALA A 154 7.46 -17.40 -18.57
C ALA A 154 7.42 -16.73 -19.97
N ARG A 155 6.32 -16.85 -20.73
CA ARG A 155 6.06 -15.95 -21.87
C ARG A 155 5.26 -14.72 -21.42
N ASN A 156 5.83 -13.51 -21.59
CA ASN A 156 5.17 -12.20 -21.47
C ASN A 156 4.80 -11.66 -20.07
N VAL A 157 5.50 -12.03 -18.99
CA VAL A 157 5.09 -11.63 -17.63
C VAL A 157 6.24 -10.92 -16.87
N PHE A 158 6.00 -9.64 -16.51
CA PHE A 158 6.83 -8.69 -15.73
C PHE A 158 8.32 -8.51 -16.12
N LYS A 159 8.61 -7.45 -16.91
CA LYS A 159 9.96 -7.01 -17.35
C LYS A 159 10.99 -6.68 -16.25
N GLY A 160 10.70 -6.91 -14.97
CA GLY A 160 11.64 -6.61 -13.87
C GLY A 160 12.25 -7.84 -13.19
N LEU A 161 11.46 -8.91 -13.03
CA LEU A 161 11.83 -10.04 -12.18
C LEU A 161 12.62 -11.13 -12.89
N THR A 162 12.31 -11.35 -14.16
CA THR A 162 12.95 -12.40 -14.95
C THR A 162 14.20 -11.91 -15.66
N HIS A 163 14.41 -10.60 -15.81
CA HIS A 163 15.59 -10.07 -16.48
C HIS A 163 16.86 -10.49 -15.75
N VAL A 164 17.81 -11.00 -16.54
CA VAL A 164 19.13 -11.34 -16.04
C VAL A 164 19.95 -10.06 -15.90
N ASN A 165 20.45 -9.82 -14.69
CA ASN A 165 21.43 -8.79 -14.36
C ASN A 165 22.66 -9.50 -13.76
N ASP A 166 23.86 -9.09 -14.17
CA ASP A 166 25.10 -9.76 -13.81
C ASP A 166 25.51 -9.61 -12.34
N GLN A 167 24.83 -8.73 -11.60
CA GLN A 167 25.08 -8.53 -10.18
C GLN A 167 24.14 -9.31 -9.25
N ASP A 168 23.02 -9.85 -9.75
CA ASP A 168 21.93 -10.32 -8.88
C ASP A 168 21.88 -11.84 -8.79
N TRP A 169 22.06 -12.38 -7.58
CA TRP A 169 21.69 -13.75 -7.24
C TRP A 169 20.18 -13.93 -7.25
N ARG A 170 19.71 -15.02 -7.86
CA ARG A 170 18.29 -15.38 -7.94
C ARG A 170 18.05 -16.79 -7.42
N HIS A 171 16.92 -16.97 -6.75
CA HIS A 171 16.35 -18.29 -6.51
C HIS A 171 15.49 -18.69 -7.72
N LEU A 172 15.72 -19.88 -8.25
CA LEU A 172 14.96 -20.47 -9.36
C LEU A 172 14.31 -21.76 -8.88
N GLY A 173 13.05 -21.99 -9.20
CA GLY A 173 12.35 -23.22 -8.84
C GLY A 173 11.39 -23.70 -9.93
N LEU A 174 11.47 -24.98 -10.29
CA LEU A 174 10.55 -25.66 -11.19
C LEU A 174 9.90 -26.82 -10.44
N VAL A 175 8.59 -26.74 -10.24
CA VAL A 175 7.82 -27.69 -9.44
C VAL A 175 6.86 -28.44 -10.34
N TYR A 176 6.90 -29.77 -10.32
CA TYR A 176 5.92 -30.65 -10.93
C TYR A 176 5.09 -31.36 -9.87
N ASP A 177 3.77 -31.20 -9.95
CA ASP A 177 2.77 -31.88 -9.12
C ASP A 177 2.14 -33.00 -9.96
N ALA A 178 2.51 -34.24 -9.67
CA ALA A 178 2.06 -35.40 -10.45
C ALA A 178 0.53 -35.62 -10.39
N PRO A 179 -0.14 -35.56 -9.21
CA PRO A 179 -1.60 -35.71 -9.13
C PRO A 179 -2.39 -34.78 -10.06
N THR A 180 -1.95 -33.52 -10.19
CA THR A 180 -2.63 -32.50 -11.00
C THR A 180 -1.98 -32.26 -12.37
N ARG A 181 -0.83 -32.90 -12.63
CA ARG A 181 0.09 -32.67 -13.76
C ARG A 181 0.54 -31.21 -13.90
N ARG A 182 0.48 -30.41 -12.84
CA ARG A 182 0.83 -28.98 -12.90
C ARG A 182 2.34 -28.79 -12.81
N VAL A 183 2.91 -28.08 -13.78
CA VAL A 183 4.29 -27.58 -13.78
C VAL A 183 4.24 -26.09 -13.46
N ARG A 184 5.00 -25.65 -12.46
CA ARG A 184 5.03 -24.28 -11.96
C ARG A 184 6.47 -23.77 -11.94
N PHE A 185 6.68 -22.57 -12.47
CA PHE A 185 7.99 -21.91 -12.48
C PHE A 185 8.01 -20.70 -11.55
N TYR A 186 9.05 -20.64 -10.72
CA TYR A 186 9.26 -19.63 -9.70
C TYR A 186 10.60 -18.93 -9.89
N VAL A 187 10.61 -17.61 -9.70
CA VAL A 187 11.82 -16.81 -9.51
C VAL A 187 11.65 -15.99 -8.24
N ASP A 188 12.66 -16.01 -7.37
CA ASP A 188 12.64 -15.33 -6.06
C ASP A 188 11.32 -15.59 -5.31
N TYR A 189 10.97 -16.88 -5.18
CA TYR A 189 9.78 -17.39 -4.49
C TYR A 189 8.43 -16.93 -5.08
N THR A 190 8.45 -16.25 -6.24
CA THR A 190 7.26 -15.71 -6.92
C THR A 190 6.84 -16.62 -8.05
N LEU A 191 5.57 -17.07 -8.06
CA LEU A 191 5.02 -17.85 -9.16
C LEU A 191 4.95 -16.97 -10.41
N LEU A 192 5.63 -17.38 -11.49
CA LEU A 192 5.61 -16.66 -12.75
C LEU A 192 4.64 -17.26 -13.76
N GLU A 193 4.61 -18.58 -13.87
CA GLU A 193 3.71 -19.28 -14.78
C GLU A 193 3.41 -20.69 -14.28
N GLU A 194 2.22 -21.18 -14.62
CA GLU A 194 1.77 -22.54 -14.38
C GLU A 194 1.20 -23.13 -15.68
N ARG A 195 1.49 -24.41 -15.94
CA ARG A 195 0.92 -25.19 -17.05
C ARG A 195 0.52 -26.57 -16.60
N ILE A 196 -0.47 -27.16 -17.26
CA ILE A 196 -0.79 -28.59 -17.11
C ILE A 196 0.00 -29.35 -18.17
N ALA A 197 0.88 -30.27 -17.75
CA ALA A 197 1.59 -31.14 -18.65
C ALA A 197 0.61 -32.08 -19.38
N PRO A 198 0.72 -32.26 -20.71
CA PRO A 198 -0.22 -33.06 -21.49
C PRO A 198 -0.20 -34.55 -21.11
N GLU A 199 0.89 -35.01 -20.48
CA GLU A 199 1.11 -36.36 -20.00
C GLU A 199 1.88 -36.36 -18.67
N ALA A 200 2.08 -37.54 -18.08
CA ALA A 200 2.91 -37.67 -16.88
C ALA A 200 4.41 -37.50 -17.21
N LEU A 201 5.12 -36.70 -16.42
CA LEU A 201 6.57 -36.51 -16.61
C LEU A 201 7.34 -37.62 -15.86
N GLU A 202 7.72 -38.68 -16.58
CA GLU A 202 8.39 -39.86 -16.02
C GLU A 202 9.90 -39.95 -16.37
N PHE A 203 10.75 -39.44 -15.47
CA PHE A 203 12.21 -39.50 -15.64
C PHE A 203 12.79 -40.88 -15.26
N ARG A 204 12.66 -41.87 -16.14
CA ARG A 204 13.31 -43.18 -16.00
C ARG A 204 14.79 -43.07 -16.36
N LYS A 205 15.69 -43.71 -15.58
CA LYS A 205 17.16 -43.56 -15.73
C LYS A 205 17.59 -42.08 -15.72
N ALA A 206 17.02 -41.32 -14.79
CA ALA A 206 17.19 -39.88 -14.74
C ALA A 206 18.65 -39.48 -14.56
N MET A 207 19.00 -38.34 -15.15
CA MET A 207 20.27 -37.66 -15.00
C MET A 207 19.98 -36.23 -14.55
N LEU A 208 20.70 -35.77 -13.52
CA LEU A 208 20.75 -34.35 -13.18
C LEU A 208 22.02 -33.76 -13.79
N THR A 209 21.86 -32.78 -14.68
CA THR A 209 22.96 -32.00 -15.23
C THR A 209 22.93 -30.60 -14.65
N VAL A 210 24.06 -30.11 -14.15
CA VAL A 210 24.24 -28.75 -13.64
C VAL A 210 25.27 -28.06 -14.53
N GLY A 211 24.89 -26.91 -15.09
CA GLY A 211 25.65 -26.25 -16.15
C GLY A 211 25.58 -27.00 -17.48
N GLY A 212 25.15 -26.29 -18.52
CA GLY A 212 25.26 -26.72 -19.92
C GLY A 212 24.45 -27.94 -20.35
N LYS A 213 24.41 -28.17 -21.66
CA LYS A 213 23.76 -29.32 -22.31
C LYS A 213 24.69 -29.90 -23.37
N ARG A 214 24.52 -31.19 -23.65
CA ARG A 214 25.05 -31.81 -24.88
C ARG A 214 24.29 -31.23 -26.10
N GLY A 215 24.83 -30.17 -26.73
CA GLY A 215 24.35 -29.61 -28.01
C GLY A 215 23.81 -28.16 -28.00
N GLU A 216 23.85 -27.45 -26.87
CA GLU A 216 23.45 -26.03 -26.74
C GLU A 216 24.56 -25.21 -26.05
N SER A 217 24.41 -23.87 -25.97
CA SER A 217 25.32 -22.99 -25.22
C SER A 217 25.27 -23.31 -23.73
N GLY A 218 26.42 -23.43 -23.06
CA GLY A 218 26.44 -23.62 -21.60
C GLY A 218 26.22 -22.35 -20.80
N PHE A 219 25.94 -22.53 -19.51
CA PHE A 219 25.76 -21.44 -18.57
C PHE A 219 27.10 -20.77 -18.24
N ALA A 220 27.09 -19.44 -18.21
CA ALA A 220 28.22 -18.63 -17.78
C ALA A 220 27.80 -17.83 -16.53
N GLY A 221 28.46 -18.09 -15.41
CA GLY A 221 28.15 -17.42 -14.15
C GLY A 221 28.38 -18.31 -12.93
N LEU A 222 27.78 -17.91 -11.82
CA LEU A 222 27.88 -18.61 -10.55
C LEU A 222 26.62 -19.44 -10.28
N ILE A 223 26.81 -20.69 -9.87
CA ILE A 223 25.76 -21.56 -9.33
C ILE A 223 26.19 -21.95 -7.92
N ASP A 224 25.31 -21.74 -6.95
CA ASP A 224 25.51 -22.15 -5.57
C ASP A 224 24.81 -23.51 -5.34
N GLU A 225 23.75 -23.57 -4.53
CA GLU A 225 23.06 -24.84 -4.30
C GLU A 225 22.13 -25.24 -5.45
N VAL A 226 22.16 -26.51 -5.86
CA VAL A 226 21.11 -27.16 -6.68
C VAL A 226 20.47 -28.28 -5.88
N ARG A 227 19.14 -28.21 -5.70
CA ARG A 227 18.37 -29.21 -4.95
C ARG A 227 17.30 -29.84 -5.83
N LEU A 228 17.27 -31.17 -5.82
CA LEU A 228 16.22 -31.97 -6.44
C LEU A 228 15.48 -32.76 -5.34
N THR A 229 14.20 -32.43 -5.17
CA THR A 229 13.33 -33.03 -4.15
C THR A 229 12.24 -33.87 -4.84
N PRO A 230 11.96 -35.12 -4.41
CA PRO A 230 10.92 -35.99 -5.00
C PRO A 230 9.54 -35.64 -4.43
N SER A 231 9.21 -34.35 -4.39
CA SER A 231 7.94 -33.82 -3.90
C SER A 231 7.66 -32.46 -4.54
N ALA A 232 6.38 -32.12 -4.69
CA ALA A 232 5.96 -30.79 -5.14
C ALA A 232 6.01 -29.82 -3.96
N LEU A 233 7.10 -29.06 -3.85
CA LEU A 233 7.28 -28.11 -2.78
C LEU A 233 6.47 -26.84 -3.01
N ALA A 234 5.92 -26.29 -1.94
CA ALA A 234 5.36 -24.94 -1.93
C ALA A 234 6.50 -23.91 -1.72
N PRO A 235 6.32 -22.63 -2.10
CA PRO A 235 7.42 -21.65 -2.07
C PRO A 235 8.02 -21.39 -0.69
N HIS A 236 7.27 -21.63 0.40
CA HIS A 236 7.80 -21.51 1.76
C HIS A 236 8.77 -22.65 2.14
N GLN A 237 8.81 -23.71 1.34
CA GLN A 237 9.67 -24.89 1.50
C GLN A 237 10.88 -24.87 0.56
N PHE A 238 11.12 -23.77 -0.16
CA PHE A 238 12.32 -23.57 -0.99
C PHE A 238 13.54 -23.22 -0.13
N LEU A 239 14.74 -23.41 -0.68
CA LEU A 239 16.01 -23.01 -0.06
C LEU A 239 16.10 -21.48 0.07
N ARG A 240 16.78 -21.02 1.12
CA ARG A 240 17.04 -19.58 1.31
C ARG A 240 18.48 -19.28 1.62
N ALA A 241 19.08 -18.34 0.89
CA ALA A 241 20.31 -17.69 1.31
C ALA A 241 19.98 -16.62 2.37
N LEU A 242 20.73 -16.58 3.47
CA LEU A 242 20.45 -15.73 4.63
C LEU A 242 21.70 -15.01 5.16
N GLN A 243 21.49 -13.82 5.72
CA GLN A 243 22.54 -13.03 6.35
C GLN A 243 22.95 -13.55 7.74
N GLN A 244 22.02 -14.20 8.44
CA GLN A 244 22.20 -14.75 9.79
C GLN A 244 21.61 -16.16 9.86
N PRO A 245 22.14 -17.04 10.73
CA PRO A 245 21.68 -18.42 10.80
C PRO A 245 20.32 -18.50 11.51
N LEU A 246 19.46 -19.41 11.04
CA LEU A 246 18.14 -19.68 11.59
C LEU A 246 17.99 -21.15 11.99
N VAL A 247 17.10 -21.40 12.96
CA VAL A 247 16.69 -22.74 13.41
C VAL A 247 15.18 -22.74 13.64
N GLY A 248 14.49 -23.73 13.07
CA GLY A 248 13.06 -23.97 13.28
C GLY A 248 12.10 -22.95 12.66
N VAL A 249 12.55 -22.11 11.72
CA VAL A 249 11.73 -21.09 11.07
C VAL A 249 10.87 -21.69 9.95
N ASN A 250 9.56 -21.49 10.04
CA ASN A 250 8.62 -21.77 8.95
C ASN A 250 8.20 -20.45 8.27
N TYR A 251 8.28 -20.42 6.94
CA TYR A 251 7.88 -19.29 6.10
C TYR A 251 6.44 -19.43 5.56
N GLU A 252 5.72 -20.45 5.99
CA GLU A 252 4.30 -20.60 5.66
C GLU A 252 3.52 -19.44 6.25
N SER A 253 2.87 -18.67 5.36
CA SER A 253 1.93 -17.63 5.76
C SER A 253 0.56 -18.27 5.94
N ALA A 254 0.11 -18.36 7.20
CA ALA A 254 -1.25 -18.77 7.57
C ALA A 254 -2.28 -17.63 7.39
N ALA A 255 -1.85 -16.48 6.88
CA ALA A 255 -2.66 -15.29 6.75
C ALA A 255 -3.85 -15.50 5.81
N LYS A 256 -5.02 -14.98 6.22
CA LYS A 256 -6.30 -15.16 5.51
C LYS A 256 -6.90 -13.86 4.96
N TRP A 257 -6.09 -12.81 4.78
CA TRP A 257 -6.57 -11.49 4.36
C TRP A 257 -7.24 -11.52 2.98
N LEU A 258 -6.46 -11.78 1.93
CA LEU A 258 -6.93 -11.92 0.55
C LEU A 258 -6.32 -13.17 -0.09
N PRO A 259 -6.96 -13.74 -1.13
CA PRO A 259 -6.36 -14.77 -1.97
C PRO A 259 -4.98 -14.37 -2.48
N ARG A 260 -4.05 -15.33 -2.57
CA ARG A 260 -2.66 -15.07 -3.00
C ARG A 260 -2.54 -14.54 -4.44
N ASP A 261 -3.52 -14.84 -5.29
CA ASP A 261 -3.61 -14.35 -6.67
C ASP A 261 -4.18 -12.92 -6.78
N SER A 262 -4.45 -12.24 -5.66
CA SER A 262 -4.81 -10.81 -5.64
C SER A 262 -3.65 -9.88 -6.01
N GLY A 263 -2.40 -10.35 -5.95
CA GLY A 263 -1.23 -9.61 -6.42
C GLY A 263 -0.43 -8.87 -5.34
N TYR A 264 -0.80 -8.99 -4.05
CA TYR A 264 0.06 -8.53 -2.95
C TYR A 264 1.35 -9.35 -2.86
N VAL A 265 2.35 -8.74 -2.23
CA VAL A 265 3.65 -9.36 -1.98
C VAL A 265 3.81 -9.64 -0.49
N ASP A 266 3.88 -10.90 -0.10
CA ASP A 266 4.11 -11.31 1.29
C ASP A 266 5.59 -11.17 1.67
N VAL A 267 5.87 -10.37 2.72
CA VAL A 267 7.25 -10.07 3.14
C VAL A 267 8.00 -11.29 3.68
N ARG A 268 7.31 -12.22 4.35
CA ARG A 268 7.93 -13.46 4.87
C ARG A 268 8.26 -14.39 3.72
N LEU A 269 7.28 -14.63 2.85
CA LEU A 269 7.44 -15.59 1.77
C LEU A 269 8.51 -15.13 0.78
N ARG A 270 8.51 -13.85 0.40
CA ARG A 270 9.35 -13.36 -0.68
C ARG A 270 10.70 -12.82 -0.23
N TYR A 271 10.76 -12.12 0.90
CA TYR A 271 11.98 -11.46 1.37
C TYR A 271 12.62 -12.14 2.58
N GLY A 272 11.99 -13.19 3.12
CA GLY A 272 12.56 -13.99 4.19
C GLY A 272 12.50 -13.31 5.56
N ALA A 273 11.64 -12.29 5.73
CA ALA A 273 11.36 -11.75 7.05
C ALA A 273 10.78 -12.85 7.96
N VAL A 274 11.21 -12.90 9.21
CA VAL A 274 10.92 -14.01 10.12
C VAL A 274 9.79 -13.65 11.09
N GLY A 275 9.79 -12.45 11.67
CA GLY A 275 8.71 -12.01 12.56
C GLY A 275 8.66 -12.74 13.91
N ASP A 276 9.80 -13.19 14.44
CA ASP A 276 9.92 -13.93 15.72
C ASP A 276 10.31 -13.05 16.93
N GLY A 277 10.51 -11.76 16.72
CA GLY A 277 10.95 -10.77 17.71
C GLY A 277 12.44 -10.87 18.10
N LYS A 278 13.23 -11.69 17.41
CA LYS A 278 14.64 -11.97 17.71
C LYS A 278 15.53 -11.74 16.50
N THR A 279 15.12 -12.29 15.36
CA THR A 279 15.78 -12.18 14.08
C THR A 279 15.66 -10.74 13.57
N ASP A 280 16.77 -10.15 13.18
CA ASP A 280 16.76 -8.80 12.59
C ASP A 280 16.19 -8.84 11.17
N ASP A 281 15.00 -8.26 10.99
CA ASP A 281 14.25 -8.26 9.74
C ASP A 281 14.46 -6.98 8.90
N THR A 282 15.32 -6.06 9.36
CA THR A 282 15.53 -4.75 8.71
C THR A 282 15.94 -4.89 7.24
N ALA A 283 16.86 -5.82 6.95
CA ALA A 283 17.33 -6.05 5.57
C ALA A 283 16.23 -6.61 4.66
N ALA A 284 15.35 -7.47 5.19
CA ALA A 284 14.24 -8.04 4.43
C ALA A 284 13.23 -6.96 4.04
N PHE A 285 12.86 -6.08 4.98
CA PHE A 285 11.97 -4.95 4.70
C PHE A 285 12.58 -3.95 3.71
N ASN A 286 13.84 -3.56 3.91
CA ASN A 286 14.50 -2.61 3.00
C ASN A 286 14.68 -3.20 1.59
N LYS A 287 14.92 -4.51 1.47
CA LYS A 287 14.92 -5.21 0.17
C LYS A 287 13.53 -5.18 -0.47
N ALA A 288 12.47 -5.43 0.31
CA ALA A 288 11.10 -5.40 -0.15
C ALA A 288 10.71 -4.02 -0.70
N PHE A 289 10.94 -2.97 0.09
CA PHE A 289 10.62 -1.60 -0.32
C PHE A 289 11.46 -1.13 -1.50
N LYS A 290 12.72 -1.55 -1.60
CA LYS A 290 13.57 -1.27 -2.76
C LYS A 290 12.99 -1.84 -4.05
N GLU A 291 12.58 -3.10 -4.01
CA GLU A 291 12.01 -3.74 -5.19
C GLU A 291 10.69 -3.09 -5.58
N LEU A 292 9.78 -2.90 -4.62
CA LEU A 292 8.46 -2.33 -4.90
C LEU A 292 8.52 -0.88 -5.37
N ALA A 293 9.48 -0.08 -4.89
CA ALA A 293 9.74 1.27 -5.39
C ALA A 293 10.17 1.31 -6.88
N SER A 294 10.59 0.18 -7.45
CA SER A 294 11.02 0.05 -8.84
C SER A 294 10.01 -0.69 -9.74
N ARG A 295 8.96 -1.29 -9.17
CA ARG A 295 7.97 -2.08 -9.91
C ARG A 295 6.94 -1.15 -10.55
N VAL A 296 6.89 -1.15 -11.88
CA VAL A 296 5.96 -0.34 -12.68
C VAL A 296 4.77 -1.20 -13.14
N PRO A 297 3.53 -0.70 -13.11
CA PRO A 297 3.10 0.58 -12.53
C PRO A 297 3.27 0.64 -11.01
N LEU A 298 3.60 1.82 -10.47
CA LEU A 298 3.91 1.98 -9.04
C LEU A 298 2.65 1.81 -8.20
N GLU A 299 1.53 2.36 -8.67
CA GLU A 299 0.24 2.49 -8.00
C GLU A 299 -0.40 1.17 -7.51
N PHE A 300 0.00 0.03 -8.07
CA PHE A 300 -0.59 -1.28 -7.72
C PHE A 300 0.18 -2.05 -6.65
N ASN A 301 1.30 -1.52 -6.15
CA ASN A 301 2.16 -2.27 -5.26
C ASN A 301 1.59 -2.33 -3.84
N THR A 302 1.38 -3.56 -3.35
CA THR A 302 1.00 -3.85 -1.96
C THR A 302 2.03 -4.77 -1.32
N LEU A 303 2.68 -4.32 -0.25
CA LEU A 303 3.46 -5.18 0.64
C LEU A 303 2.54 -5.66 1.77
N PHE A 304 2.40 -6.97 1.89
CA PHE A 304 1.64 -7.63 2.95
C PHE A 304 2.59 -8.14 4.05
N ILE A 305 2.22 -7.88 5.30
CA ILE A 305 2.98 -8.25 6.51
C ILE A 305 2.11 -9.19 7.35
N PRO A 306 2.37 -10.50 7.36
CA PRO A 306 1.68 -11.45 8.23
C PRO A 306 1.89 -11.11 9.71
N ASN A 307 1.03 -11.64 10.59
CA ASN A 307 1.21 -11.51 12.03
C ASN A 307 2.59 -12.03 12.48
N GLY A 308 3.23 -11.29 13.37
CA GLY A 308 4.59 -11.52 13.83
C GLY A 308 5.18 -10.27 14.49
N THR A 309 6.24 -10.46 15.28
CA THR A 309 7.05 -9.35 15.79
C THR A 309 8.32 -9.25 14.97
N TYR A 310 8.46 -8.20 14.18
CA TYR A 310 9.60 -7.98 13.29
C TYR A 310 10.60 -7.08 14.00
N LEU A 311 11.73 -7.65 14.43
CA LEU A 311 12.77 -6.88 15.12
C LEU A 311 13.58 -6.09 14.10
N LEU A 312 13.70 -4.79 14.31
CA LEU A 312 14.39 -3.86 13.42
C LEU A 312 15.57 -3.23 14.17
N SER A 313 16.76 -3.23 13.58
CA SER A 313 17.91 -2.47 14.08
C SER A 313 18.02 -1.08 13.47
N ASP A 314 17.31 -0.82 12.37
CA ASP A 314 17.41 0.44 11.67
C ASP A 314 16.09 0.89 11.00
N THR A 315 16.09 2.13 10.49
CA THR A 315 14.99 2.72 9.73
C THR A 315 14.60 1.85 8.54
N ILE A 316 13.29 1.67 8.36
CA ILE A 316 12.68 1.15 7.13
C ILE A 316 11.93 2.27 6.42
N GLN A 317 12.01 2.32 5.10
CA GLN A 317 11.41 3.39 4.31
C GLN A 317 10.84 2.92 2.98
N TRP A 318 9.81 3.60 2.48
CA TRP A 318 9.20 3.27 1.20
C TRP A 318 8.94 4.48 0.29
N SER A 319 8.60 4.20 -0.97
CA SER A 319 8.27 5.19 -2.00
C SER A 319 6.78 5.55 -1.99
N ARG A 320 6.43 6.68 -2.62
CA ARG A 320 5.04 7.00 -2.98
C ARG A 320 4.37 5.84 -3.75
N PHE A 321 3.04 5.85 -3.83
CA PHE A 321 2.25 4.82 -4.53
C PHE A 321 2.49 3.41 -3.96
N LEU A 322 2.57 3.28 -2.64
CA LEU A 322 2.73 1.98 -2.00
C LEU A 322 1.68 1.78 -0.92
N THR A 323 1.07 0.59 -0.92
CA THR A 323 0.26 0.10 0.18
C THR A 323 1.09 -0.82 1.07
N VAL A 324 1.19 -0.49 2.36
CA VAL A 324 1.74 -1.37 3.40
C VAL A 324 0.59 -1.88 4.25
N GLN A 325 0.32 -3.18 4.15
CA GLN A 325 -0.80 -3.84 4.81
C GLN A 325 -0.28 -4.85 5.83
N GLY A 326 -0.54 -4.63 7.12
CA GLY A 326 -0.44 -5.69 8.12
C GLY A 326 -1.66 -6.60 8.12
N GLU A 327 -1.49 -7.83 8.60
CA GLU A 327 -2.61 -8.76 8.81
C GLU A 327 -3.56 -8.30 9.93
N SER A 328 -3.02 -7.67 10.97
CA SER A 328 -3.81 -7.07 12.05
C SER A 328 -2.99 -6.05 12.84
N ARG A 329 -3.65 -5.00 13.34
CA ARG A 329 -3.02 -3.94 14.15
C ARG A 329 -2.16 -4.49 15.28
N ASP A 330 -2.70 -5.39 16.08
CA ASP A 330 -2.05 -5.85 17.31
C ASP A 330 -1.16 -7.08 17.09
N GLY A 331 -1.37 -7.84 16.01
CA GLY A 331 -0.59 -9.03 15.67
C GLY A 331 0.65 -8.77 14.81
N VAL A 332 0.69 -7.64 14.08
CA VAL A 332 1.88 -7.20 13.35
C VAL A 332 2.61 -6.13 14.16
N VAL A 333 3.80 -6.44 14.67
CA VAL A 333 4.60 -5.52 15.48
C VAL A 333 5.94 -5.23 14.80
N LEU A 334 6.11 -4.03 14.26
CA LEU A 334 7.39 -3.51 13.77
C LEU A 334 8.15 -2.90 14.95
N LYS A 335 9.09 -3.66 15.51
CA LYS A 335 9.75 -3.32 16.79
C LYS A 335 11.20 -2.91 16.58
N LEU A 336 11.55 -1.67 16.93
CA LEU A 336 12.95 -1.25 17.05
C LEU A 336 13.62 -1.97 18.24
N LYS A 337 14.88 -2.40 18.05
CA LYS A 337 15.72 -2.91 19.12
C LYS A 337 15.83 -1.91 20.27
N ASP A 338 15.84 -2.42 21.50
CA ASP A 338 16.14 -1.58 22.66
C ASP A 338 17.56 -1.01 22.53
N LYS A 339 17.74 0.26 22.89
CA LYS A 339 19.03 0.97 22.81
C LYS A 339 19.67 0.87 21.41
N ALA A 340 18.86 0.97 20.36
CA ALA A 340 19.30 0.86 18.98
C ALA A 340 20.31 1.97 18.64
N PRO A 341 21.48 1.63 18.05
CA PRO A 341 22.43 2.63 17.57
C PRO A 341 21.77 3.64 16.62
N GLY A 342 22.03 4.94 16.83
CA GLY A 342 21.47 6.01 16.01
C GLY A 342 20.10 6.55 16.47
N PHE A 343 19.47 5.95 17.50
CA PHE A 343 18.18 6.40 18.06
C PHE A 343 18.30 6.93 19.50
N ALA A 344 19.53 7.01 20.04
CA ALA A 344 19.79 7.39 21.42
C ALA A 344 19.90 8.92 21.65
N ASP A 345 20.11 9.72 20.60
CA ASP A 345 20.32 11.17 20.73
C ASP A 345 19.02 11.95 20.44
N PRO A 346 18.36 12.53 21.47
CA PRO A 346 17.16 13.34 21.26
C PRO A 346 17.41 14.62 20.44
N ALA A 347 18.65 15.12 20.34
CA ALA A 347 18.97 16.28 19.50
C ALA A 347 19.11 15.90 18.01
N LYS A 348 19.21 14.61 17.69
CA LYS A 348 19.29 14.09 16.31
C LYS A 348 18.21 13.03 16.10
N PRO A 349 16.94 13.44 16.10
CA PRO A 349 15.85 12.48 16.07
C PRO A 349 15.83 11.68 14.77
N ARG A 350 15.47 10.41 14.89
CA ARG A 350 15.48 9.47 13.77
C ARG A 350 14.18 8.65 13.73
N PRO A 351 13.49 8.61 12.58
CA PRO A 351 12.30 7.77 12.41
C PRO A 351 12.63 6.29 12.25
N LEU A 352 11.85 5.42 12.89
CA LEU A 352 11.86 3.98 12.65
C LEU A 352 11.23 3.66 11.29
N VAL A 353 10.09 4.28 11.00
CA VAL A 353 9.36 4.11 9.74
C VAL A 353 9.27 5.44 8.99
N VAL A 354 9.62 5.43 7.70
CA VAL A 354 9.52 6.62 6.83
C VAL A 354 8.66 6.33 5.61
N ALA A 355 7.53 7.03 5.50
CA ALA A 355 6.65 6.94 4.34
C ALA A 355 7.08 7.95 3.25
N SER A 356 7.06 7.54 1.99
CA SER A 356 7.25 8.41 0.82
C SER A 356 8.55 9.24 0.84
N ASN A 357 9.70 8.57 0.97
CA ASN A 357 11.01 9.24 0.93
C ASN A 357 12.08 8.43 0.18
N TRP A 358 11.66 7.55 -0.74
CA TRP A 358 12.59 6.70 -1.47
C TRP A 358 13.60 7.54 -2.27
N GLY A 359 14.90 7.31 -2.05
CA GLY A 359 16.00 8.04 -2.71
C GLY A 359 16.56 9.23 -1.93
N GLY A 360 15.97 9.61 -0.80
CA GLY A 360 16.43 10.69 0.07
C GLY A 360 16.10 12.08 -0.48
N GLY A 361 15.30 12.84 0.27
CA GLY A 361 14.96 14.23 -0.06
C GLY A 361 14.28 14.94 1.10
N VAL A 362 14.08 16.25 0.96
CA VAL A 362 13.43 17.08 1.99
C VAL A 362 11.91 16.88 2.06
N GLY A 363 11.30 16.16 1.11
CA GLY A 363 9.85 16.09 0.90
C GLY A 363 9.51 16.54 -0.53
N SER A 364 8.36 16.12 -1.06
CA SER A 364 7.95 16.46 -2.44
C SER A 364 6.44 16.67 -2.53
N GLY A 365 6.02 17.72 -3.24
CA GLY A 365 4.63 17.91 -3.65
C GLY A 365 4.08 16.79 -4.54
N SER A 366 4.89 15.79 -4.93
CA SER A 366 4.46 14.60 -5.67
C SER A 366 4.52 13.30 -4.85
N ALA A 367 4.62 13.39 -3.52
CA ALA A 367 4.55 12.29 -2.58
C ALA A 367 3.10 11.76 -2.43
N ILE A 368 2.55 11.20 -3.50
CA ILE A 368 1.13 10.82 -3.60
C ILE A 368 0.91 9.38 -3.10
N ALA A 369 -0.27 9.08 -2.55
CA ALA A 369 -0.78 7.71 -2.37
C ALA A 369 0.13 6.80 -1.53
N SER A 370 0.46 7.23 -0.31
CA SER A 370 1.14 6.37 0.68
C SER A 370 0.16 5.86 1.73
N TYR A 371 0.04 4.54 1.83
CA TYR A 371 -0.95 3.89 2.70
C TYR A 371 -0.28 2.95 3.71
N LEU A 372 -0.70 3.05 4.97
CA LEU A 372 -0.29 2.17 6.06
C LEU A 372 -1.53 1.67 6.80
N PHE A 373 -1.71 0.36 6.86
CA PHE A 373 -2.86 -0.30 7.49
C PHE A 373 -2.43 -1.37 8.48
N ASP A 374 -3.17 -1.49 9.58
CA ASP A 374 -3.22 -2.69 10.42
C ASP A 374 -1.84 -3.13 10.96
N VAL A 375 -1.07 -2.20 11.52
CA VAL A 375 0.22 -2.50 12.18
C VAL A 375 0.38 -1.82 13.53
N THR A 376 1.27 -2.38 14.35
CA THR A 376 1.86 -1.71 15.51
C THR A 376 3.30 -1.32 15.19
N ILE A 377 3.65 -0.06 15.43
CA ILE A 377 5.02 0.46 15.43
C ILE A 377 5.47 0.61 16.90
N ASP A 378 6.52 -0.10 17.28
CA ASP A 378 7.07 -0.11 18.64
C ASP A 378 8.52 0.37 18.62
N THR A 379 8.80 1.50 19.27
CA THR A 379 10.14 2.09 19.28
C THR A 379 11.07 1.50 20.35
N GLY A 380 10.66 0.45 21.07
CA GLY A 380 11.47 -0.19 22.10
C GLY A 380 11.76 0.74 23.28
N SER A 381 12.74 0.37 24.10
CA SER A 381 13.18 1.14 25.27
C SER A 381 14.60 1.67 25.10
N GLY A 382 14.90 2.81 25.73
CA GLY A 382 16.22 3.45 25.67
C GLY A 382 16.51 4.15 24.34
N ASN A 383 15.48 4.53 23.60
CA ASN A 383 15.57 5.19 22.28
C ASN A 383 14.95 6.61 22.30
N PRO A 384 15.45 7.55 23.13
CA PRO A 384 14.83 8.88 23.30
C PRO A 384 14.89 9.79 22.06
N GLY A 385 15.71 9.44 21.05
CA GLY A 385 15.73 10.10 19.74
C GLY A 385 14.76 9.49 18.72
N ALA A 386 14.05 8.40 19.05
CA ALA A 386 13.18 7.75 18.09
C ALA A 386 11.94 8.57 17.75
N ILE A 387 11.57 8.54 16.47
CA ILE A 387 10.24 8.88 15.96
C ILE A 387 9.61 7.56 15.50
N GLY A 388 8.34 7.31 15.84
CA GLY A 388 7.65 6.11 15.38
C GLY A 388 7.50 6.10 13.86
N LEU A 389 6.78 7.10 13.34
CA LEU A 389 6.49 7.26 11.92
C LEU A 389 6.79 8.69 11.45
N ASP A 390 7.67 8.85 10.46
CA ASP A 390 7.73 10.05 9.62
C ASP A 390 6.77 9.85 8.45
N TYR A 391 5.58 10.44 8.55
CA TYR A 391 4.53 10.28 7.56
C TYR A 391 4.54 11.43 6.55
N HIS A 392 4.41 11.09 5.28
CA HIS A 392 4.28 12.06 4.21
C HIS A 392 3.46 11.45 3.08
N SER A 393 2.32 12.06 2.81
CA SER A 393 1.52 11.79 1.63
C SER A 393 0.77 13.07 1.24
N ASN A 394 0.39 13.20 -0.02
CA ASN A 394 -0.47 14.26 -0.51
C ASN A 394 -1.47 13.74 -1.54
N ASN A 395 -2.47 14.57 -1.84
CA ASN A 395 -3.66 14.33 -2.67
C ASN A 395 -4.58 13.20 -2.19
N ILE A 396 -4.01 12.04 -1.87
CA ILE A 396 -4.65 10.85 -1.32
C ILE A 396 -3.59 10.09 -0.50
N GLY A 397 -3.98 9.50 0.63
CA GLY A 397 -3.07 8.73 1.48
C GLY A 397 -3.69 8.47 2.85
N VAL A 398 -3.33 7.34 3.47
CA VAL A 398 -3.91 6.97 4.76
C VAL A 398 -2.90 6.35 5.73
N VAL A 399 -3.11 6.63 7.02
CA VAL A 399 -2.65 5.78 8.13
C VAL A 399 -3.89 5.32 8.88
N GLU A 400 -4.19 4.03 8.85
CA GLU A 400 -5.45 3.52 9.39
C GLU A 400 -5.30 2.26 10.23
N ASN A 401 -5.99 2.23 11.37
CA ASN A 401 -5.96 1.13 12.33
C ASN A 401 -4.52 0.79 12.75
N VAL A 402 -3.77 1.81 13.17
CA VAL A 402 -2.35 1.70 13.54
C VAL A 402 -2.15 2.04 15.01
N SER A 403 -1.32 1.26 15.69
CA SER A 403 -0.82 1.59 17.04
C SER A 403 0.64 2.03 16.95
N ILE A 404 1.01 3.12 17.62
CA ILE A 404 2.39 3.60 17.72
C ILE A 404 2.74 3.75 19.20
N ARG A 405 3.79 3.09 19.66
CA ARG A 405 4.17 3.15 21.07
C ARG A 405 5.67 3.22 21.29
N SER A 406 6.03 3.81 22.43
CA SER A 406 7.36 3.71 23.01
C SER A 406 7.34 2.72 24.18
N GLY A 407 8.37 1.87 24.28
CA GLY A 407 8.47 0.83 25.31
C GLY A 407 8.66 1.39 26.72
N ASP A 408 9.28 2.56 26.85
CA ASP A 408 9.51 3.28 28.12
C ASP A 408 8.86 4.67 28.17
N GLY A 409 8.13 5.04 27.11
CA GLY A 409 7.48 6.34 26.96
C GLY A 409 8.37 7.45 26.41
N ALA A 410 9.68 7.22 26.21
CA ALA A 410 10.60 8.20 25.62
C ALA A 410 10.57 8.18 24.08
N GLY A 411 11.00 9.27 23.45
CA GLY A 411 11.02 9.45 22.00
C GLY A 411 10.49 10.82 21.61
N LYS A 412 10.67 11.25 20.35
CA LYS A 412 10.28 12.58 19.88
C LYS A 412 8.84 12.71 19.45
N ALA A 413 8.39 11.82 18.57
CA ALA A 413 7.03 11.87 18.10
C ALA A 413 6.51 10.47 17.77
N GLY A 414 5.24 10.21 18.05
CA GLY A 414 4.55 9.05 17.47
C GLY A 414 4.46 9.21 15.96
N ILE A 415 3.87 10.31 15.50
CA ILE A 415 3.84 10.71 14.09
C ILE A 415 4.51 12.07 13.91
N SER A 416 5.50 12.12 13.03
CA SER A 416 6.15 13.34 12.55
C SER A 416 5.68 13.64 11.13
N MET A 417 5.27 14.89 10.90
CA MET A 417 4.92 15.46 9.59
C MET A 417 5.62 16.81 9.43
N LEU A 418 6.94 16.81 9.62
CA LEU A 418 7.77 18.02 9.61
C LEU A 418 8.40 18.32 8.25
N ARG A 419 8.38 17.35 7.33
CA ARG A 419 8.79 17.57 5.93
C ARG A 419 7.77 18.49 5.23
N PRO A 420 8.19 19.38 4.31
CA PRO A 420 7.30 20.26 3.56
C PRO A 420 6.18 19.52 2.80
N TRP A 421 5.03 20.17 2.68
CA TRP A 421 3.83 19.72 1.94
C TRP A 421 3.12 18.45 2.46
N PRO A 422 2.92 18.26 3.78
CA PRO A 422 2.09 17.16 4.27
C PRO A 422 0.61 17.36 3.90
N GLY A 423 -0.03 16.29 3.47
CA GLY A 423 -1.45 16.21 3.15
C GLY A 423 -1.81 16.70 1.75
N PRO A 424 -3.10 16.68 1.35
CA PRO A 424 -4.20 16.09 2.09
C PRO A 424 -4.08 14.57 2.22
N SER A 425 -4.35 14.07 3.42
CA SER A 425 -4.33 12.65 3.76
C SER A 425 -5.17 12.42 5.03
N LEU A 426 -5.56 11.15 5.25
CA LEU A 426 -6.42 10.72 6.34
C LEU A 426 -5.61 9.93 7.38
N ILE A 427 -5.75 10.28 8.66
CA ILE A 427 -5.26 9.49 9.79
C ILE A 427 -6.49 9.01 10.55
N ARG A 428 -6.71 7.69 10.59
CA ARG A 428 -7.95 7.11 11.10
C ARG A 428 -7.70 5.98 12.10
N ASP A 429 -8.42 5.97 13.20
CA ASP A 429 -8.39 4.91 14.21
C ASP A 429 -6.94 4.59 14.66
N VAL A 430 -6.19 5.64 15.01
CA VAL A 430 -4.77 5.55 15.40
C VAL A 430 -4.60 5.75 16.90
N ASN A 431 -3.77 4.91 17.53
CA ASN A 431 -3.44 5.00 18.95
C ASN A 431 -1.96 5.32 19.13
N ILE A 432 -1.62 6.35 19.92
CA ILE A 432 -0.24 6.77 20.17
C ILE A 432 0.04 6.84 21.68
N ARG A 433 1.01 6.05 22.15
CA ARG A 433 1.42 6.03 23.56
C ARG A 433 2.88 6.41 23.77
N GLY A 434 3.13 7.35 24.67
CA GLY A 434 4.46 7.88 24.98
C GLY A 434 4.86 9.04 24.06
N PHE A 435 6.16 9.28 23.93
CA PHE A 435 6.81 10.34 23.15
C PHE A 435 6.66 11.76 23.74
N ASP A 436 7.52 12.68 23.30
CA ASP A 436 7.37 14.12 23.58
C ASP A 436 6.07 14.64 22.95
N PHE A 437 5.81 14.26 21.70
CA PHE A 437 4.60 14.60 20.95
C PHE A 437 3.86 13.36 20.46
N GLY A 438 2.53 13.36 20.50
CA GLY A 438 1.74 12.34 19.81
C GLY A 438 1.84 12.53 18.31
N VAL A 439 1.44 13.73 17.86
CA VAL A 439 1.59 14.22 16.49
C VAL A 439 2.35 15.54 16.49
N HIS A 440 3.39 15.65 15.67
CA HIS A 440 4.11 16.91 15.45
C HIS A 440 4.10 17.26 13.97
N ILE A 441 3.43 18.36 13.62
CA ILE A 441 3.19 18.77 12.24
C ILE A 441 3.53 20.24 12.03
N THR A 442 4.10 20.51 10.86
CA THR A 442 4.35 21.88 10.39
C THR A 442 4.00 21.98 8.90
N HIS A 443 4.46 23.07 8.30
CA HIS A 443 4.30 23.42 6.91
C HIS A 443 2.86 23.81 6.55
N ARG A 444 2.75 24.89 5.79
CA ARG A 444 1.47 25.55 5.55
C ARG A 444 0.62 24.74 4.55
N GLU A 445 1.16 24.32 3.42
CA GLU A 445 0.46 23.39 2.53
C GLU A 445 0.48 21.97 3.12
N TYR A 446 -0.56 21.14 3.01
CA TYR A 446 -1.91 21.40 2.48
C TYR A 446 -2.93 21.42 3.64
N SER A 447 -3.40 20.24 4.07
CA SER A 447 -4.27 20.05 5.24
C SER A 447 -4.21 18.60 5.70
N MET A 448 -4.47 18.28 6.96
CA MET A 448 -4.57 16.90 7.44
C MET A 448 -5.93 16.61 8.07
N THR A 449 -6.47 15.43 7.80
CA THR A 449 -7.75 14.97 8.38
C THR A 449 -7.49 13.84 9.38
N PHE A 450 -8.07 13.94 10.57
CA PHE A 450 -7.97 12.95 11.65
C PHE A 450 -9.37 12.51 12.08
N GLU A 451 -9.60 11.21 12.08
CA GLU A 451 -10.87 10.60 12.49
C GLU A 451 -10.59 9.47 13.48
N GLY A 452 -10.82 9.69 14.78
CA GLY A 452 -10.49 8.70 15.81
C GLY A 452 -8.99 8.63 16.07
N LEU A 453 -8.49 9.54 16.93
CA LEU A 453 -7.09 9.57 17.35
C LEU A 453 -7.03 9.47 18.86
N THR A 454 -6.35 8.43 19.37
CA THR A 454 -6.12 8.25 20.81
C THR A 454 -4.68 8.61 21.15
N LEU A 455 -4.48 9.54 22.08
CA LEU A 455 -3.16 10.03 22.51
C LEU A 455 -2.99 9.88 24.02
N GLU A 456 -1.98 9.11 24.44
CA GLU A 456 -1.76 8.83 25.86
C GLU A 456 -0.30 9.00 26.29
N GLY A 457 -0.08 9.71 27.40
CA GLY A 457 1.21 9.79 28.07
C GLY A 457 2.30 10.55 27.30
N GLN A 458 1.92 11.56 26.50
CA GLN A 458 2.87 12.49 25.89
C GLN A 458 3.54 13.38 26.94
N ARG A 459 4.79 13.80 26.67
CA ARG A 459 5.62 14.58 27.62
C ARG A 459 5.62 16.09 27.36
N ILE A 460 5.19 16.55 26.18
CA ILE A 460 5.13 17.99 25.82
C ILE A 460 3.74 18.38 25.32
N ALA A 461 3.17 17.66 24.35
CA ALA A 461 1.80 17.89 23.90
C ALA A 461 1.23 16.66 23.18
N GLY A 462 -0.09 16.48 23.21
CA GLY A 462 -0.76 15.50 22.36
C GLY A 462 -0.49 15.78 20.88
N ILE A 463 -0.93 16.94 20.40
CA ILE A 463 -0.68 17.44 19.05
C ILE A 463 0.06 18.77 19.13
N ARG A 464 1.11 18.95 18.35
CA ARG A 464 1.71 20.26 18.06
C ARG A 464 1.56 20.59 16.59
N ASN A 465 0.82 21.66 16.29
CA ASN A 465 0.63 22.19 14.93
C ASN A 465 1.24 23.58 14.80
N THR A 466 2.27 23.72 13.97
CA THR A 466 2.93 25.01 13.77
C THR A 466 2.46 25.75 12.52
N SER A 467 1.86 25.12 11.52
CA SER A 467 1.47 25.88 10.31
C SER A 467 0.36 25.27 9.45
N ASN A 468 -0.03 24.03 9.70
CA ASN A 468 -0.94 23.28 8.83
C ASN A 468 -2.41 23.52 9.19
N ILE A 469 -3.33 23.07 8.34
CA ILE A 469 -4.78 23.08 8.62
C ILE A 469 -5.18 21.67 9.06
N LEU A 470 -5.63 21.51 10.30
CA LEU A 470 -6.05 20.20 10.83
C LEU A 470 -7.57 20.15 10.95
N ALA A 471 -8.18 19.11 10.39
CA ALA A 471 -9.57 18.74 10.58
C ALA A 471 -9.62 17.49 11.45
N ILE A 472 -10.11 17.60 12.68
CA ILE A 472 -10.01 16.53 13.69
C ILE A 472 -11.39 16.23 14.25
N ARG A 473 -11.76 14.96 14.28
CA ARG A 473 -12.94 14.47 15.01
C ARG A 473 -12.57 13.25 15.85
N LYS A 474 -13.19 13.12 17.03
CA LYS A 474 -12.89 12.03 17.99
C LYS A 474 -11.43 11.98 18.38
N LEU A 475 -10.89 13.13 18.80
CA LEU A 475 -9.64 13.14 19.54
C LEU A 475 -9.91 12.70 20.97
N HIS A 476 -9.30 11.59 21.38
CA HIS A 476 -9.29 11.10 22.75
C HIS A 476 -7.88 11.28 23.31
N SER A 477 -7.66 12.35 24.08
CA SER A 477 -6.38 12.64 24.72
C SER A 477 -6.45 12.30 26.20
N ARG A 478 -5.50 11.53 26.73
CA ARG A 478 -5.30 11.30 28.16
C ARG A 478 -3.87 11.67 28.54
N ASN A 479 -3.69 12.93 28.91
CA ASN A 479 -2.38 13.55 29.07
C ASN A 479 -2.33 14.47 30.28
N ARG A 480 -1.13 14.70 30.83
CA ARG A 480 -0.89 15.75 31.84
C ARG A 480 -0.41 17.08 31.22
N VAL A 481 -0.11 17.06 29.93
CA VAL A 481 0.31 18.18 29.08
C VAL A 481 -0.83 18.58 28.14
N PRO A 482 -0.79 19.74 27.47
CA PRO A 482 -1.87 20.16 26.57
C PRO A 482 -2.19 19.08 25.52
N ALA A 483 -3.47 18.87 25.27
CA ALA A 483 -3.91 17.92 24.25
C ALA A 483 -3.62 18.46 22.85
N VAL A 484 -3.79 19.78 22.64
CA VAL A 484 -3.49 20.46 21.38
C VAL A 484 -2.74 21.76 21.66
N VAL A 485 -1.58 21.91 21.04
CA VAL A 485 -0.85 23.17 20.92
C VAL A 485 -0.83 23.57 19.46
N SER A 486 -1.35 24.75 19.12
CA SER A 486 -1.35 25.28 17.75
C SER A 486 -0.72 26.66 17.74
N ASP A 487 0.58 26.76 17.43
CA ASP A 487 1.40 27.91 17.83
C ASP A 487 1.83 28.87 16.70
N GLY A 488 1.71 28.48 15.43
CA GLY A 488 2.13 29.36 14.34
C GLY A 488 1.01 30.13 13.64
N VAL A 489 1.41 31.27 13.05
CA VAL A 489 0.51 32.29 12.50
C VAL A 489 -0.42 31.78 11.41
N GLU A 490 -0.06 30.72 10.69
CA GLU A 490 -0.86 30.16 9.58
C GLU A 490 -1.69 28.94 10.02
N ALA A 491 -1.42 28.38 11.19
CA ALA A 491 -2.08 27.17 11.68
C ALA A 491 -3.60 27.37 11.86
N MET A 492 -4.38 26.32 11.56
CA MET A 492 -5.82 26.27 11.80
C MET A 492 -6.20 24.89 12.35
N VAL A 493 -7.14 24.86 13.28
CA VAL A 493 -7.68 23.63 13.86
C VAL A 493 -9.21 23.65 13.82
N THR A 494 -9.80 22.62 13.24
CA THR A 494 -11.20 22.22 13.42
C THR A 494 -11.21 21.01 14.35
N LEU A 495 -11.89 21.09 15.49
CA LEU A 495 -11.94 20.02 16.50
C LEU A 495 -13.38 19.66 16.88
N LEU A 496 -13.81 18.45 16.55
CA LEU A 496 -15.19 17.99 16.72
C LEU A 496 -15.26 16.75 17.63
N ASP A 497 -16.34 16.62 18.41
CA ASP A 497 -16.70 15.40 19.16
C ASP A 497 -15.51 14.78 19.92
N SER A 498 -14.82 15.55 20.76
CA SER A 498 -13.51 15.19 21.31
C SER A 498 -13.44 15.28 22.84
N ASP A 499 -12.68 14.36 23.44
CA ASP A 499 -12.45 14.25 24.89
C ASP A 499 -10.98 14.49 25.23
N LEU A 500 -10.71 15.53 26.03
CA LEU A 500 -9.38 15.96 26.44
C LEU A 500 -9.23 15.77 27.96
N LEU A 501 -8.69 14.63 28.39
CA LEU A 501 -8.75 14.14 29.77
C LEU A 501 -7.37 14.09 30.45
N GLY A 502 -7.39 13.89 31.77
CA GLY A 502 -6.21 13.73 32.63
C GLY A 502 -5.74 15.08 33.19
N GLY A 503 -5.28 15.95 32.29
CA GLY A 503 -4.83 17.31 32.51
C GLY A 503 -3.78 17.53 33.61
N SER A 504 -3.44 18.81 33.76
CA SER A 504 -2.75 19.36 34.93
C SER A 504 -3.28 20.79 35.16
N PRO A 505 -3.37 21.28 36.40
CA PRO A 505 -3.69 22.69 36.68
C PRO A 505 -2.72 23.72 36.07
N ASP A 506 -1.55 23.26 35.61
CA ASP A 506 -0.54 24.10 34.95
C ASP A 506 -0.87 24.39 33.47
N HIS A 507 -1.78 23.61 32.87
CA HIS A 507 -2.02 23.61 31.43
C HIS A 507 -3.50 23.82 31.09
N PHE A 508 -3.75 24.41 29.92
CA PHE A 508 -5.07 24.34 29.28
C PHE A 508 -5.11 23.14 28.34
N ALA A 509 -6.32 22.61 28.09
CA ALA A 509 -6.46 21.44 27.21
C ALA A 509 -6.07 21.80 25.76
N ILE A 510 -6.43 23.01 25.33
CA ILE A 510 -6.07 23.60 24.03
C ILE A 510 -5.33 24.90 24.26
N GLU A 511 -4.15 25.04 23.68
CA GLU A 511 -3.32 26.25 23.75
C GLU A 511 -3.01 26.76 22.33
N LEU A 512 -3.44 27.99 22.03
CA LEU A 512 -3.24 28.63 20.73
C LEU A 512 -2.20 29.74 20.82
N GLY A 513 -1.29 29.78 19.85
CA GLY A 513 -0.30 30.85 19.66
C GLY A 513 -0.90 32.08 18.98
N SER A 514 -0.09 33.11 18.71
CA SER A 514 -0.60 34.39 18.22
C SER A 514 -0.44 34.55 16.69
N PRO A 515 -1.52 34.73 15.92
CA PRO A 515 -2.95 34.58 16.28
C PRO A 515 -3.47 33.15 16.11
N GLY A 516 -4.26 32.73 17.09
CA GLY A 516 -4.88 31.40 17.17
C GLY A 516 -6.01 31.25 16.17
N SER A 517 -6.29 30.01 15.74
CA SER A 517 -7.42 29.73 14.85
C SER A 517 -8.02 28.36 15.16
N LEU A 518 -9.16 28.39 15.83
CA LEU A 518 -9.95 27.23 16.26
C LEU A 518 -11.42 27.41 15.87
N PHE A 519 -11.96 26.37 15.23
CA PHE A 519 -13.37 26.02 15.23
C PHE A 519 -13.52 24.74 16.06
N ALA A 520 -14.34 24.75 17.12
CA ALA A 520 -14.57 23.57 17.94
C ALA A 520 -16.06 23.32 18.15
N ARG A 521 -16.48 22.05 18.21
CA ARG A 521 -17.87 21.65 18.50
C ARG A 521 -17.88 20.34 19.28
N ASN A 522 -18.69 20.26 20.35
CA ASN A 522 -18.77 19.11 21.23
C ASN A 522 -17.40 18.66 21.78
N VAL A 523 -16.65 19.59 22.37
CA VAL A 523 -15.34 19.30 22.98
C VAL A 523 -15.47 19.33 24.50
N ARG A 524 -14.98 18.29 25.17
CA ARG A 524 -14.93 18.22 26.63
C ARG A 524 -13.50 18.15 27.12
N SER A 525 -13.22 18.78 28.26
CA SER A 525 -11.95 18.69 28.96
C SER A 525 -12.12 18.36 30.44
N GLU A 526 -11.19 17.60 31.00
CA GLU A 526 -11.17 17.22 32.41
C GLU A 526 -9.73 17.21 32.96
N GLY A 527 -9.54 17.78 34.16
CA GLY A 527 -8.24 17.81 34.86
C GLY A 527 -7.30 18.95 34.47
N TYR A 528 -7.64 19.75 33.46
CA TYR A 528 -6.89 20.93 33.04
C TYR A 528 -7.33 22.20 33.81
N ARG A 529 -6.51 23.26 33.74
CA ARG A 529 -6.89 24.59 34.23
C ARG A 529 -8.15 25.16 33.58
N GLY A 530 -8.40 24.76 32.34
CA GLY A 530 -9.54 25.15 31.51
C GLY A 530 -9.44 24.52 30.13
N VAL A 531 -10.53 24.57 29.36
CA VAL A 531 -10.55 23.97 28.02
C VAL A 531 -9.68 24.72 27.01
N LEU A 532 -9.59 26.06 27.09
CA LEU A 532 -8.92 26.86 26.07
C LEU A 532 -8.13 28.03 26.65
N LYS A 533 -6.92 28.21 26.14
CA LYS A 533 -6.18 29.48 26.16
C LYS A 533 -5.89 29.92 24.72
N ASP A 534 -6.44 31.07 24.36
CA ASP A 534 -6.28 31.74 23.07
C ASP A 534 -5.75 33.15 23.34
N GLN A 535 -4.42 33.30 23.31
CA GLN A 535 -3.73 34.52 23.77
C GLN A 535 -4.13 34.88 25.23
N ASP A 536 -4.67 36.08 25.43
CA ASP A 536 -5.17 36.58 26.72
C ASP A 536 -6.57 36.05 27.05
N LYS A 537 -7.27 35.49 26.05
CA LYS A 537 -8.59 34.91 26.25
C LYS A 537 -8.44 33.52 26.86
N VAL A 538 -9.00 33.36 28.04
CA VAL A 538 -9.00 32.11 28.79
C VAL A 538 -10.43 31.64 29.00
N LEU A 539 -10.70 30.39 28.64
CA LEU A 539 -11.95 29.70 28.95
C LEU A 539 -11.66 28.61 29.99
N ALA A 540 -12.04 28.89 31.24
CA ALA A 540 -11.87 27.99 32.38
C ALA A 540 -12.96 26.90 32.47
N GLU A 541 -13.94 26.92 31.56
CA GLU A 541 -15.00 25.91 31.50
C GLU A 541 -14.47 24.53 31.07
N ALA A 542 -15.25 23.50 31.40
CA ALA A 542 -14.89 22.10 31.12
C ALA A 542 -15.36 21.62 29.73
N SER A 543 -16.05 22.44 28.95
CA SER A 543 -16.58 22.02 27.64
C SER A 543 -16.85 23.19 26.69
N LEU A 544 -16.74 22.93 25.39
CA LEU A 544 -17.16 23.82 24.31
C LEU A 544 -18.30 23.15 23.54
N GLU A 545 -19.50 23.72 23.60
CA GLU A 545 -20.63 23.30 22.76
C GLU A 545 -20.32 23.63 21.29
N GLU A 546 -20.06 24.91 21.01
CA GLU A 546 -19.47 25.40 19.75
C GLU A 546 -18.62 26.65 20.04
N TYR A 547 -17.43 26.73 19.47
CA TYR A 547 -16.49 27.85 19.63
C TYR A 547 -15.86 28.23 18.30
N VAL A 548 -15.70 29.54 18.07
CA VAL A 548 -15.01 30.10 16.92
C VAL A 548 -14.08 31.22 17.40
N SER A 549 -12.82 31.23 16.96
CA SER A 549 -11.81 32.21 17.42
C SER A 549 -12.06 33.64 16.90
N ALA A 550 -12.86 33.78 15.84
CA ALA A 550 -13.23 35.07 15.26
C ALA A 550 -14.74 35.13 15.01
N ALA A 551 -15.28 36.35 14.89
CA ALA A 551 -16.69 36.54 14.56
C ALA A 551 -17.06 35.79 13.27
N PRO A 552 -18.14 34.99 13.27
CA PRO A 552 -18.66 34.35 12.06
C PRO A 552 -19.03 35.38 11.00
N GLN A 553 -18.86 35.01 9.73
CA GLN A 553 -19.26 35.81 8.57
C GLN A 553 -20.48 35.19 7.90
N GLY A 554 -21.33 36.02 7.28
CA GLY A 554 -22.51 35.57 6.54
C GLY A 554 -23.06 36.69 5.68
N LEU A 555 -23.70 36.34 4.56
CA LEU A 555 -24.23 37.30 3.60
C LEU A 555 -25.71 37.60 3.80
N PHE A 556 -26.47 36.63 4.32
CA PHE A 556 -27.89 36.74 4.63
C PHE A 556 -28.18 36.23 6.04
N GLY A 557 -29.21 36.79 6.66
CA GLY A 557 -29.60 36.48 8.04
C GLY A 557 -28.57 36.90 9.10
N LYS A 558 -28.76 36.42 10.32
CA LYS A 558 -27.91 36.68 11.50
C LYS A 558 -27.42 35.40 12.16
N ALA A 559 -27.25 34.32 11.38
CA ALA A 559 -26.74 33.06 11.91
C ALA A 559 -25.30 33.25 12.43
N THR A 560 -25.04 32.72 13.61
CA THR A 560 -23.75 32.80 14.30
C THR A 560 -23.19 31.44 14.68
N LYS A 561 -23.98 30.37 14.48
CA LYS A 561 -23.58 28.99 14.70
C LYS A 561 -23.58 28.24 13.38
N SER A 562 -22.77 27.20 13.28
CA SER A 562 -22.74 26.27 12.15
C SER A 562 -24.09 25.58 11.92
N LEU A 563 -24.29 24.97 10.75
CA LEU A 563 -25.50 24.20 10.44
C LEU A 563 -25.70 22.97 11.32
N ASN A 564 -24.62 22.50 11.96
CA ASN A 564 -24.61 21.36 12.86
C ASN A 564 -25.30 20.14 12.25
N LEU A 565 -24.89 19.79 11.02
CA LEU A 565 -25.48 18.67 10.31
C LEU A 565 -25.15 17.35 11.03
N PRO A 566 -26.06 16.36 11.06
CA PRO A 566 -25.79 15.08 11.68
C PRO A 566 -24.58 14.38 11.07
N ILE A 567 -23.63 13.99 11.91
CA ILE A 567 -22.45 13.23 11.51
C ILE A 567 -22.76 11.75 11.71
N LYS A 568 -22.69 10.94 10.65
CA LYS A 568 -22.84 9.49 10.74
C LYS A 568 -21.51 8.78 10.61
N GLU A 569 -21.33 7.72 11.41
CA GLU A 569 -20.22 6.79 11.23
C GLU A 569 -20.37 6.06 9.90
N THR A 570 -19.23 5.90 9.23
CA THR A 570 -19.17 4.98 8.09
C THR A 570 -19.53 3.58 8.57
N PRO A 571 -20.42 2.86 7.84
CA PRO A 571 -20.76 1.49 8.20
C PRO A 571 -19.51 0.62 8.39
N ARG A 572 -19.64 -0.51 9.07
CA ARG A 572 -18.54 -1.47 9.17
C ARG A 572 -18.55 -2.40 7.95
N LEU A 573 -17.39 -2.63 7.35
CA LEU A 573 -17.20 -3.72 6.40
C LEU A 573 -16.83 -5.00 7.16
N ASP A 574 -17.62 -6.04 7.00
CA ASP A 574 -17.28 -7.38 7.51
C ASP A 574 -16.32 -8.05 6.54
N TRP A 575 -15.05 -8.19 6.94
CA TRP A 575 -14.01 -8.84 6.14
C TRP A 575 -14.17 -10.36 6.21
N PRO A 576 -14.50 -11.05 5.10
CA PRO A 576 -14.60 -12.50 5.07
C PRO A 576 -13.21 -13.14 4.94
N SER A 577 -13.13 -14.46 5.14
CA SER A 577 -11.89 -15.19 4.91
C SER A 577 -11.53 -15.23 3.42
N ALA A 578 -10.23 -15.32 3.12
CA ALA A 578 -9.70 -15.33 1.75
C ALA A 578 -10.46 -16.27 0.78
N ASP A 579 -10.90 -17.45 1.20
CA ASP A 579 -11.61 -18.43 0.36
C ASP A 579 -13.01 -17.99 -0.09
N GLN A 580 -13.61 -16.98 0.56
CA GLN A 580 -14.92 -16.44 0.21
C GLN A 580 -14.83 -15.34 -0.86
N TRP A 581 -13.63 -14.86 -1.17
CA TRP A 581 -13.40 -13.86 -2.20
C TRP A 581 -13.37 -14.50 -3.59
N VAL A 582 -13.99 -13.83 -4.56
CA VAL A 582 -14.00 -14.27 -5.96
C VAL A 582 -13.23 -13.27 -6.83
N SER A 583 -12.21 -13.75 -7.53
CA SER A 583 -11.46 -12.94 -8.49
C SER A 583 -12.29 -12.69 -9.74
N VAL A 584 -12.31 -11.45 -10.23
CA VAL A 584 -12.87 -11.14 -11.55
C VAL A 584 -12.09 -11.83 -12.68
N GLN A 585 -10.81 -12.16 -12.47
CA GLN A 585 -9.98 -12.85 -13.47
C GLN A 585 -10.50 -14.28 -13.78
N ARG A 586 -11.32 -14.88 -12.90
CA ARG A 586 -11.98 -16.19 -13.18
C ARG A 586 -12.95 -16.12 -14.37
N PHE A 587 -13.37 -14.93 -14.76
CA PHE A 587 -14.31 -14.68 -15.86
C PHE A 587 -13.64 -14.02 -17.06
N ALA A 588 -12.30 -13.99 -17.12
CA ALA A 588 -11.54 -13.30 -18.17
C ALA A 588 -11.73 -13.90 -19.58
N ASP A 589 -12.20 -15.14 -19.67
CA ASP A 589 -12.62 -15.82 -20.90
C ASP A 589 -13.90 -15.23 -21.50
N ARG A 590 -14.70 -14.52 -20.69
CA ARG A 590 -15.92 -13.82 -21.11
C ARG A 590 -15.70 -12.39 -21.58
N ARG A 591 -14.45 -11.93 -21.66
CA ARG A 591 -14.16 -10.56 -22.15
C ARG A 591 -14.73 -10.38 -23.56
N GLY A 592 -15.27 -9.18 -23.80
CA GLY A 592 -15.71 -8.78 -25.13
C GLY A 592 -14.53 -8.54 -26.09
N PRO A 593 -14.83 -8.26 -27.37
CA PRO A 593 -13.81 -7.97 -28.37
C PRO A 593 -12.95 -6.76 -27.97
N ASP A 594 -11.68 -6.79 -28.40
CA ASP A 594 -10.63 -5.80 -28.10
C ASP A 594 -10.36 -5.59 -26.60
N GLY A 595 -10.57 -6.62 -25.78
CA GLY A 595 -10.25 -6.57 -24.35
C GLY A 595 -11.28 -5.83 -23.49
N ASP A 596 -12.54 -5.72 -23.94
CA ASP A 596 -13.64 -5.18 -23.14
C ASP A 596 -13.93 -6.05 -21.92
N TRP A 597 -13.68 -5.51 -20.73
CA TRP A 597 -13.90 -6.19 -19.46
C TRP A 597 -15.36 -6.20 -19.00
N ALA A 598 -16.25 -5.41 -19.62
CA ALA A 598 -17.62 -5.24 -19.13
C ALA A 598 -18.38 -6.58 -18.98
N PRO A 599 -18.35 -7.51 -19.96
CA PRO A 599 -19.10 -8.76 -19.83
C PRO A 599 -18.48 -9.71 -18.77
N ALA A 600 -17.16 -9.68 -18.59
CA ALA A 600 -16.47 -10.46 -17.56
C ALA A 600 -16.77 -9.94 -16.15
N LEU A 601 -16.73 -8.61 -15.95
CA LEU A 601 -17.10 -7.97 -14.69
C LEU A 601 -18.58 -8.22 -14.35
N GLN A 602 -19.47 -8.10 -15.33
CA GLN A 602 -20.89 -8.39 -15.13
C GLN A 602 -21.11 -9.86 -14.74
N ALA A 603 -20.42 -10.80 -15.40
CA ALA A 603 -20.48 -12.21 -15.05
C ALA A 603 -19.97 -12.50 -13.62
N ALA A 604 -18.93 -11.79 -13.16
CA ALA A 604 -18.43 -11.91 -11.79
C ALA A 604 -19.48 -11.43 -10.77
N ILE A 605 -20.13 -10.30 -11.03
CA ILE A 605 -21.22 -9.76 -10.19
C ILE A 605 -22.41 -10.72 -10.16
N ASP A 606 -22.78 -11.28 -11.31
CA ASP A 606 -23.93 -12.17 -11.44
C ASP A 606 -23.66 -13.61 -10.96
N SER A 607 -22.42 -13.92 -10.56
CA SER A 607 -22.03 -15.26 -10.07
C SER A 607 -22.65 -15.62 -8.71
N GLY A 608 -23.24 -14.65 -8.01
CA GLY A 608 -23.74 -14.80 -6.65
C GLY A 608 -22.71 -14.55 -5.54
N ALA A 609 -21.49 -14.15 -5.90
CA ALA A 609 -20.46 -13.73 -4.96
C ALA A 609 -20.91 -12.51 -4.14
N THR A 610 -20.50 -12.47 -2.87
CA THR A 610 -20.69 -11.31 -2.00
C THR A 610 -19.46 -10.39 -2.01
N HIS A 611 -18.26 -10.96 -2.19
CA HIS A 611 -16.99 -10.23 -2.16
C HIS A 611 -16.19 -10.52 -3.43
N LEU A 612 -15.96 -9.47 -4.20
CA LEU A 612 -15.18 -9.51 -5.43
C LEU A 612 -13.86 -8.77 -5.23
N TYR A 613 -12.78 -9.29 -5.81
CA TYR A 613 -11.52 -8.56 -5.90
C TYR A 613 -11.03 -8.49 -7.34
N LEU A 614 -10.38 -7.37 -7.64
CA LEU A 614 -9.76 -7.05 -8.90
C LEU A 614 -8.24 -7.01 -8.68
N PRO A 615 -7.50 -8.06 -9.10
CA PRO A 615 -6.04 -8.00 -9.12
C PRO A 615 -5.52 -6.84 -9.98
N PRO A 616 -4.27 -6.39 -9.78
CA PRO A 616 -3.64 -5.36 -10.60
C PRO A 616 -3.75 -5.60 -12.11
N ASP A 617 -4.56 -4.77 -12.79
CA ASP A 617 -4.71 -4.74 -14.25
C ASP A 617 -5.21 -3.34 -14.69
N ARG A 618 -5.57 -3.17 -15.96
CA ARG A 618 -6.36 -2.03 -16.45
C ARG A 618 -7.69 -2.54 -17.00
N TYR A 619 -8.76 -2.33 -16.25
CA TYR A 619 -10.10 -2.83 -16.59
C TYR A 619 -10.85 -1.85 -17.48
N TRP A 620 -10.55 -1.85 -18.77
CA TRP A 620 -11.29 -1.03 -19.76
C TRP A 620 -12.65 -1.65 -20.08
N VAL A 621 -13.70 -0.85 -20.01
CA VAL A 621 -15.08 -1.28 -20.29
C VAL A 621 -15.70 -0.47 -21.43
N LYS A 622 -16.48 -1.13 -22.30
CA LYS A 622 -17.20 -0.49 -23.40
C LYS A 622 -18.71 -0.35 -23.16
N SER A 623 -19.24 -0.96 -22.10
CA SER A 623 -20.63 -0.85 -21.66
C SER A 623 -20.73 -0.74 -20.12
N THR A 624 -21.84 -0.17 -19.63
CA THR A 624 -22.08 0.01 -18.19
C THR A 624 -22.14 -1.34 -17.49
N VAL A 625 -21.39 -1.48 -16.40
CA VAL A 625 -21.45 -2.63 -15.50
C VAL A 625 -22.45 -2.31 -14.38
N SER A 626 -23.42 -3.19 -14.14
CA SER A 626 -24.42 -3.01 -13.10
C SER A 626 -24.01 -3.76 -11.84
N LEU A 627 -23.75 -3.01 -10.77
CA LEU A 627 -23.48 -3.52 -9.43
C LEU A 627 -24.80 -3.90 -8.76
N ARG A 628 -25.08 -5.22 -8.76
CA ARG A 628 -26.38 -5.80 -8.41
C ARG A 628 -26.24 -7.15 -7.68
N GLY A 629 -27.38 -7.77 -7.38
CA GLY A 629 -27.41 -9.10 -6.79
C GLY A 629 -26.89 -9.11 -5.35
N LYS A 630 -26.04 -10.10 -5.03
CA LYS A 630 -25.54 -10.35 -3.67
C LYS A 630 -24.25 -9.61 -3.33
N VAL A 631 -23.65 -8.88 -4.27
CA VAL A 631 -22.36 -8.20 -4.05
C VAL A 631 -22.49 -7.17 -2.94
N ARG A 632 -21.58 -7.26 -1.97
CA ARG A 632 -21.42 -6.36 -0.82
C ARG A 632 -20.12 -5.58 -0.87
N CYS A 633 -19.08 -6.12 -1.52
CA CYS A 633 -17.79 -5.46 -1.63
C CYS A 633 -17.13 -5.74 -2.99
N MET A 634 -16.62 -4.68 -3.62
CA MET A 634 -15.66 -4.72 -4.72
C MET A 634 -14.34 -4.13 -4.24
N PHE A 635 -13.28 -4.94 -4.22
CA PHE A 635 -11.96 -4.55 -3.73
C PHE A 635 -10.95 -4.47 -4.88
N GLY A 636 -10.27 -3.33 -5.05
CA GLY A 636 -9.51 -3.04 -6.27
C GLY A 636 -7.99 -3.20 -6.23
N MET A 637 -7.35 -3.48 -5.09
CA MET A 637 -5.86 -3.47 -5.01
C MET A 637 -5.23 -2.18 -5.62
N MET A 638 -5.92 -1.04 -5.51
CA MET A 638 -5.58 0.27 -6.13
C MET A 638 -5.60 0.28 -7.68
N THR A 639 -6.30 -0.66 -8.33
CA THR A 639 -6.59 -0.62 -9.77
C THR A 639 -7.76 0.31 -10.10
N GLY A 640 -8.10 0.42 -11.40
CA GLY A 640 -9.23 1.19 -11.87
C GLY A 640 -10.07 0.51 -12.95
N ILE A 641 -11.38 0.78 -12.92
CA ILE A 641 -12.33 0.49 -14.01
C ILE A 641 -12.46 1.75 -14.86
N ASN A 642 -12.06 1.63 -16.13
CA ASN A 642 -11.84 2.76 -17.02
C ASN A 642 -12.84 2.73 -18.19
N PRO A 643 -13.45 3.87 -18.55
CA PRO A 643 -14.34 3.96 -19.70
C PRO A 643 -13.55 3.92 -21.00
N HIS A 644 -13.97 3.09 -21.94
CA HIS A 644 -13.68 3.32 -23.35
C HIS A 644 -14.47 4.54 -23.86
N GLU A 645 -14.03 5.17 -24.96
CA GLU A 645 -14.69 6.35 -25.54
C GLU A 645 -16.18 6.11 -25.88
N SER A 646 -16.55 4.86 -26.19
CA SER A 646 -17.94 4.45 -26.44
C SER A 646 -18.89 4.65 -25.24
N LEU A 647 -18.35 4.80 -24.02
CA LEU A 647 -19.11 5.08 -22.79
C LEU A 647 -19.23 6.57 -22.47
N LYS A 648 -18.80 7.48 -23.35
CA LYS A 648 -18.89 8.92 -23.09
C LYS A 648 -20.34 9.33 -22.72
N GLY A 649 -20.49 9.95 -21.55
CA GLY A 649 -21.80 10.39 -21.00
C GLY A 649 -22.62 9.30 -20.30
N GLN A 650 -22.16 8.05 -20.32
CA GLN A 650 -22.76 6.91 -19.62
C GLN A 650 -21.92 6.55 -18.38
N PRO A 651 -22.54 5.95 -17.35
CA PRO A 651 -21.81 5.49 -16.19
C PRO A 651 -20.98 4.25 -16.54
N VAL A 652 -19.79 4.15 -15.96
CA VAL A 652 -18.95 2.95 -16.00
C VAL A 652 -19.53 1.88 -15.11
N LEU A 653 -19.80 2.23 -13.85
CA LEU A 653 -20.40 1.37 -12.85
C LEU A 653 -21.70 2.01 -12.36
N ARG A 654 -22.79 1.25 -12.38
CA ARG A 654 -24.09 1.70 -11.87
C ARG A 654 -24.52 0.81 -10.70
N PHE A 655 -24.63 1.37 -9.50
CA PHE A 655 -25.20 0.69 -8.35
C PHE A 655 -26.73 0.70 -8.44
N ASP A 656 -27.29 -0.46 -8.80
CA ASP A 656 -28.71 -0.65 -9.08
C ASP A 656 -29.18 -1.97 -8.45
N SER A 657 -29.25 -1.98 -7.12
CA SER A 657 -29.63 -3.16 -6.34
C SER A 657 -30.62 -2.78 -5.25
N PRO A 658 -31.93 -2.70 -5.55
CA PRO A 658 -32.95 -2.22 -4.61
C PRO A 658 -33.08 -3.07 -3.34
N GLY A 659 -32.56 -4.30 -3.33
CA GLY A 659 -32.50 -5.17 -2.15
C GLY A 659 -31.18 -5.13 -1.37
N ALA A 660 -30.25 -4.24 -1.71
CA ALA A 660 -28.96 -4.16 -1.04
C ALA A 660 -28.97 -3.16 0.13
N ASP A 661 -28.62 -3.61 1.34
CA ASP A 661 -28.48 -2.72 2.50
C ASP A 661 -27.27 -1.77 2.38
N THR A 662 -26.08 -2.33 2.14
CA THR A 662 -24.83 -1.57 1.98
C THR A 662 -23.92 -2.26 0.96
N VAL A 663 -23.27 -1.46 0.12
CA VAL A 663 -22.27 -1.92 -0.85
C VAL A 663 -21.02 -1.06 -0.76
N TRP A 664 -19.86 -1.72 -0.84
CA TRP A 664 -18.54 -1.15 -0.69
C TRP A 664 -17.76 -1.18 -1.99
N ILE A 665 -17.09 -0.06 -2.29
CA ILE A 665 -16.04 0.06 -3.29
C ILE A 665 -14.77 0.47 -2.55
N GLU A 666 -13.81 -0.44 -2.46
CA GLU A 666 -12.66 -0.33 -1.57
C GLU A 666 -11.37 -0.43 -2.37
N ARG A 667 -10.49 0.59 -2.28
CA ARG A 667 -9.20 0.62 -2.99
C ARG A 667 -9.35 0.40 -4.49
N LEU A 668 -10.36 1.04 -5.10
CA LEU A 668 -10.71 0.89 -6.50
C LEU A 668 -11.09 2.24 -7.09
N ASP A 669 -10.43 2.61 -8.18
CA ASP A 669 -10.84 3.75 -9.00
C ASP A 669 -11.99 3.34 -9.93
N VAL A 670 -13.04 4.15 -9.96
CA VAL A 670 -14.20 4.00 -10.83
C VAL A 670 -14.44 5.32 -11.54
N HIS A 671 -14.00 5.41 -12.79
CA HIS A 671 -14.07 6.63 -13.58
C HIS A 671 -15.46 6.81 -14.24
N GLY A 672 -16.51 6.90 -13.42
CA GLY A 672 -17.91 7.03 -13.84
C GLY A 672 -18.85 6.20 -12.99
N LEU A 673 -19.23 6.70 -11.80
CA LEU A 673 -20.08 5.99 -10.85
C LEU A 673 -21.49 6.59 -10.81
N GLU A 674 -22.51 5.76 -10.97
CA GLU A 674 -23.90 6.17 -10.75
C GLU A 674 -24.54 5.42 -9.58
N HIS A 675 -25.10 6.16 -8.64
CA HIS A 675 -25.85 5.61 -7.51
C HIS A 675 -27.35 5.68 -7.78
N ALA A 676 -27.92 4.54 -8.18
CA ALA A 676 -29.33 4.42 -8.54
C ALA A 676 -30.15 3.51 -7.62
N SER A 677 -29.58 3.10 -6.49
CA SER A 677 -30.17 2.20 -5.51
C SER A 677 -30.57 2.92 -4.23
N PRO A 678 -31.66 2.54 -3.54
CA PRO A 678 -31.96 3.02 -2.18
C PRO A 678 -30.97 2.55 -1.11
N GLY A 679 -30.10 1.58 -1.44
CA GLY A 679 -29.07 1.05 -0.53
C GLY A 679 -27.98 2.07 -0.19
N THR A 680 -27.24 1.82 0.89
CA THR A 680 -26.08 2.64 1.25
C THR A 680 -24.89 2.30 0.34
N LEU A 681 -24.20 3.32 -0.16
CA LEU A 681 -22.94 3.17 -0.89
C LEU A 681 -21.78 3.71 -0.05
N VAL A 682 -20.71 2.94 0.06
CA VAL A 682 -19.46 3.34 0.71
C VAL A 682 -18.33 3.25 -0.32
N VAL A 683 -17.57 4.33 -0.49
CA VAL A 683 -16.40 4.36 -1.38
C VAL A 683 -15.18 4.85 -0.62
N ARG A 684 -14.09 4.08 -0.66
CA ARG A 684 -12.88 4.38 0.11
C ARG A 684 -11.60 4.16 -0.67
N HIS A 685 -10.66 5.08 -0.45
CA HIS A 685 -9.29 5.04 -0.95
C HIS A 685 -9.21 4.87 -2.49
N GLY A 686 -9.71 5.85 -3.22
CA GLY A 686 -9.62 5.86 -4.68
C GLY A 686 -10.26 7.09 -5.33
N SER A 687 -10.73 6.89 -6.57
CA SER A 687 -11.43 7.84 -7.42
C SER A 687 -12.84 7.33 -7.74
N MET A 688 -13.86 8.19 -7.70
CA MET A 688 -15.22 7.85 -8.18
C MET A 688 -15.72 8.83 -9.25
N THR A 689 -14.87 9.76 -9.68
CA THR A 689 -15.29 10.89 -10.50
C THR A 689 -15.30 10.51 -11.99
N PRO A 690 -16.36 10.86 -12.75
CA PRO A 690 -17.58 11.54 -12.30
C PRO A 690 -18.52 10.64 -11.49
N TYR A 691 -19.19 11.21 -10.48
CA TYR A 691 -20.24 10.58 -9.69
C TYR A 691 -21.58 11.26 -9.97
N ARG A 692 -22.66 10.49 -10.10
CA ARG A 692 -24.03 11.02 -10.13
C ARG A 692 -25.01 10.17 -9.35
N ASN A 693 -26.07 10.76 -8.82
CA ASN A 693 -27.15 10.04 -8.16
C ASN A 693 -28.47 10.11 -8.94
N THR A 694 -29.38 9.16 -8.69
CA THR A 694 -30.75 9.20 -9.20
C THR A 694 -31.75 9.46 -8.07
N ARG A 695 -33.00 9.82 -8.43
CA ARG A 695 -34.08 9.97 -7.45
C ARG A 695 -34.25 8.69 -6.62
N GLY A 696 -34.36 8.85 -5.31
CA GLY A 696 -34.57 7.74 -4.38
C GLY A 696 -33.30 6.96 -4.02
N CYS A 697 -32.12 7.45 -4.40
CA CYS A 697 -30.85 6.83 -4.00
C CYS A 697 -30.63 6.88 -2.48
N GLY A 698 -29.88 5.92 -1.95
CA GLY A 698 -29.56 5.84 -0.54
C GLY A 698 -28.40 6.73 -0.10
N PRO A 699 -28.02 6.64 1.19
CA PRO A 699 -26.86 7.31 1.77
C PRO A 699 -25.54 7.05 1.02
N LEU A 700 -24.65 8.05 0.97
CA LEU A 700 -23.29 7.92 0.46
C LEU A 700 -22.25 8.26 1.54
N PHE A 701 -21.30 7.36 1.75
CA PHE A 701 -20.11 7.59 2.58
C PHE A 701 -18.86 7.54 1.71
N VAL A 702 -17.99 8.54 1.86
CA VAL A 702 -16.77 8.66 1.06
C VAL A 702 -15.58 9.00 1.93
N GLU A 703 -14.51 8.24 1.80
CA GLU A 703 -13.29 8.49 2.57
C GLU A 703 -12.02 8.39 1.74
N ASN A 704 -11.11 9.33 2.00
CA ASN A 704 -9.81 9.40 1.37
C ASN A 704 -9.90 9.38 -0.16
N GLN A 705 -10.47 10.46 -0.70
CA GLN A 705 -10.96 10.55 -2.07
C GLN A 705 -10.23 11.64 -2.85
N VAL A 706 -9.81 11.33 -4.07
CA VAL A 706 -9.30 12.32 -5.04
C VAL A 706 -10.14 12.30 -6.31
N GLY A 707 -10.37 13.46 -6.95
CA GLY A 707 -11.09 13.54 -8.21
C GLY A 707 -11.19 14.96 -8.77
N GLY A 708 -11.67 15.09 -10.01
CA GLY A 708 -11.84 16.37 -10.70
C GLY A 708 -13.26 16.93 -10.67
N THR A 709 -13.70 17.50 -11.79
CA THR A 709 -15.11 17.91 -11.99
C THR A 709 -16.03 16.70 -12.14
N GLY A 710 -17.27 16.85 -11.67
CA GLY A 710 -18.33 15.86 -11.93
C GLY A 710 -18.83 15.12 -10.69
N TYR A 711 -18.83 15.73 -9.50
CA TYR A 711 -19.64 15.26 -8.38
C TYR A 711 -21.04 15.87 -8.48
N GLU A 712 -21.97 15.13 -9.08
CA GLU A 712 -23.31 15.60 -9.43
C GLU A 712 -24.37 14.98 -8.53
N PHE A 713 -24.68 15.67 -7.42
CA PHE A 713 -25.80 15.32 -6.55
C PHE A 713 -27.06 16.02 -7.07
N LEU A 714 -27.64 15.49 -8.15
CA LEU A 714 -28.78 16.07 -8.87
C LEU A 714 -30.13 15.82 -8.19
N HIS A 715 -30.16 14.95 -7.18
CA HIS A 715 -31.34 14.66 -6.38
C HIS A 715 -31.00 14.68 -4.87
N PRO A 716 -31.99 14.84 -3.99
CA PRO A 716 -31.78 14.78 -2.55
C PRO A 716 -31.07 13.49 -2.13
N GLN A 717 -29.97 13.65 -1.39
CA GLN A 717 -29.15 12.57 -0.86
C GLN A 717 -28.47 13.06 0.42
N HIS A 718 -28.21 12.14 1.35
CA HIS A 718 -27.35 12.40 2.50
C HIS A 718 -25.95 11.87 2.22
N VAL A 719 -24.94 12.73 2.40
CA VAL A 719 -23.55 12.45 2.00
C VAL A 719 -22.59 12.84 3.11
N TRP A 720 -21.64 11.94 3.42
CA TRP A 720 -20.56 12.18 4.38
C TRP A 720 -19.20 11.95 3.72
N PHE A 721 -18.36 12.99 3.71
CA PHE A 721 -16.98 12.96 3.24
C PHE A 721 -15.99 13.07 4.39
N ARG A 722 -14.89 12.30 4.30
CA ARG A 722 -13.71 12.44 5.16
C ARG A 722 -12.45 12.44 4.30
N GLN A 723 -11.64 13.48 4.39
CA GLN A 723 -10.50 13.71 3.48
C GLN A 723 -10.95 13.67 2.01
N TRP A 724 -11.30 14.84 1.49
CA TRP A 724 -11.81 14.99 0.14
C TRP A 724 -10.98 15.98 -0.66
N ASN A 725 -10.39 15.51 -1.75
CA ASN A 725 -9.56 16.33 -2.63
C ASN A 725 -10.19 16.49 -4.02
N VAL A 726 -10.60 17.72 -4.36
CA VAL A 726 -11.28 18.05 -5.62
C VAL A 726 -10.44 19.01 -6.45
N GLU A 727 -9.93 18.57 -7.60
CA GLU A 727 -8.96 19.32 -8.43
C GLU A 727 -9.35 19.32 -9.91
N SER A 728 -9.63 20.49 -10.50
CA SER A 728 -9.93 20.58 -11.94
C SER A 728 -9.48 21.89 -12.59
N HIS A 729 -8.84 21.78 -13.76
CA HIS A 729 -8.54 22.88 -14.70
C HIS A 729 -9.73 23.14 -15.62
N ASP A 730 -10.85 23.56 -15.05
CA ASP A 730 -12.08 23.85 -15.78
C ASP A 730 -12.81 25.04 -15.14
N THR A 731 -13.82 25.55 -15.82
CA THR A 731 -14.74 26.58 -15.30
C THR A 731 -15.54 26.10 -14.08
N GLY A 732 -15.83 24.80 -13.98
CA GLY A 732 -16.64 24.20 -12.92
C GLY A 732 -18.16 24.31 -13.18
N PRO A 733 -19.01 23.99 -12.21
CA PRO A 733 -18.68 23.59 -10.83
C PRO A 733 -18.11 22.18 -10.72
N CYS A 734 -17.18 21.96 -9.77
CA CYS A 734 -16.68 20.61 -9.49
C CYS A 734 -17.72 19.75 -8.76
N VAL A 735 -18.49 20.37 -7.87
CA VAL A 735 -19.53 19.74 -7.06
C VAL A 735 -20.84 20.50 -7.26
N ILE A 736 -21.90 19.78 -7.62
CA ILE A 736 -23.27 20.29 -7.70
C ILE A 736 -24.09 19.58 -6.64
N CYS A 737 -24.77 20.36 -5.79
CA CYS A 737 -25.67 19.84 -4.76
C CYS A 737 -27.08 20.39 -4.94
N LYS A 738 -28.03 19.56 -5.36
CA LYS A 738 -29.46 19.93 -5.49
C LYS A 738 -30.30 19.24 -4.42
N GLY A 739 -30.75 20.01 -3.42
CA GLY A 739 -31.48 19.48 -2.26
C GLY A 739 -30.67 18.48 -1.42
N THR A 740 -29.35 18.41 -1.62
CA THR A 740 -28.44 17.48 -0.94
C THR A 740 -28.16 17.96 0.49
N THR A 741 -28.05 17.02 1.42
CA THR A 741 -27.46 17.27 2.75
C THR A 741 -26.04 16.69 2.76
N LEU A 742 -25.03 17.56 2.68
CA LEU A 742 -23.62 17.16 2.57
C LEU A 742 -22.84 17.62 3.80
N TRP A 743 -22.14 16.69 4.44
CA TRP A 743 -21.18 16.97 5.51
C TRP A 743 -19.78 16.50 5.09
N SER A 744 -18.76 17.34 5.33
CA SER A 744 -17.37 17.03 5.02
C SER A 744 -16.42 17.46 6.13
N LEU A 745 -15.53 16.54 6.53
CA LEU A 745 -14.37 16.82 7.38
C LEU A 745 -13.09 16.68 6.55
N GLY A 746 -12.34 17.78 6.42
CA GLY A 746 -11.13 17.80 5.61
C GLY A 746 -11.43 17.89 4.11
N PHE A 747 -11.23 19.07 3.54
CA PHE A 747 -11.43 19.33 2.12
C PHE A 747 -10.22 20.04 1.54
N LYS A 748 -9.74 19.60 0.38
CA LYS A 748 -8.67 20.28 -0.35
C LYS A 748 -9.08 20.50 -1.79
N THR A 749 -8.71 21.66 -2.33
CA THR A 749 -8.97 21.97 -3.74
C THR A 749 -7.92 22.89 -4.36
N GLU A 750 -7.81 22.84 -5.68
CA GLU A 750 -6.88 23.65 -6.48
C GLU A 750 -7.56 24.23 -7.74
N TYR A 751 -6.89 25.19 -8.38
CA TYR A 751 -7.24 25.77 -9.69
C TYR A 751 -8.45 26.71 -9.69
N GLU A 752 -8.81 27.20 -10.87
CA GLU A 752 -9.75 28.28 -11.09
C GLU A 752 -11.24 27.89 -11.09
N SER A 753 -11.61 26.61 -10.95
CA SER A 753 -13.02 26.21 -11.05
C SER A 753 -13.89 26.74 -9.89
N ILE A 754 -15.19 26.91 -10.13
CA ILE A 754 -16.18 26.93 -9.03
C ILE A 754 -16.10 25.57 -8.33
N LYS A 755 -15.93 25.54 -7.02
CA LYS A 755 -15.71 24.28 -6.29
C LYS A 755 -17.01 23.61 -5.93
N LEU A 756 -17.96 24.38 -5.44
CA LEU A 756 -19.26 23.87 -5.05
C LEU A 756 -20.37 24.85 -5.40
N ASP A 757 -21.43 24.32 -5.99
CA ASP A 757 -22.68 25.03 -6.28
C ASP A 757 -23.84 24.31 -5.56
N ALA A 758 -24.30 24.89 -4.46
CA ALA A 758 -25.46 24.41 -3.70
C ALA A 758 -26.73 25.08 -4.20
N GLN A 759 -27.76 24.28 -4.48
CA GLN A 759 -29.02 24.69 -5.10
C GLN A 759 -30.21 23.96 -4.47
N ASP A 760 -31.42 24.47 -4.73
CA ASP A 760 -32.69 23.79 -4.48
C ASP A 760 -32.86 23.32 -3.02
N GLY A 761 -32.51 24.17 -2.05
CA GLY A 761 -32.64 23.84 -0.62
C GLY A 761 -31.54 22.94 -0.07
N ALA A 762 -30.39 22.84 -0.75
CA ALA A 762 -29.25 22.08 -0.25
C ALA A 762 -28.73 22.63 1.09
N ARG A 763 -28.20 21.74 1.92
CA ARG A 763 -27.57 22.05 3.21
C ARG A 763 -26.18 21.45 3.23
N VAL A 764 -25.16 22.30 3.27
CA VAL A 764 -23.77 21.87 3.10
C VAL A 764 -22.90 22.39 4.24
N GLU A 765 -22.18 21.49 4.90
CA GLU A 765 -21.19 21.82 5.93
C GLU A 765 -19.83 21.24 5.53
N ILE A 766 -18.81 22.10 5.33
CA ILE A 766 -17.43 21.71 4.99
C ILE A 766 -16.47 22.31 6.01
N LEU A 767 -15.84 21.46 6.81
CA LEU A 767 -15.06 21.86 7.99
C LEU A 767 -13.59 21.47 7.84
N GLY A 768 -12.69 22.45 8.03
CA GLY A 768 -11.24 22.26 8.00
C GLY A 768 -10.71 22.08 6.57
N SER A 769 -10.79 23.14 5.76
CA SER A 769 -10.46 23.08 4.33
C SER A 769 -9.19 23.84 3.95
N PHE A 770 -8.46 23.33 2.95
CA PHE A 770 -7.36 24.02 2.28
C PHE A 770 -7.71 24.35 0.84
N ILE A 771 -7.58 25.63 0.47
CA ILE A 771 -7.89 26.15 -0.86
C ILE A 771 -6.60 26.69 -1.47
N TYR A 772 -6.26 26.19 -2.65
CA TYR A 772 -5.01 26.51 -3.33
C TYR A 772 -5.27 27.02 -4.75
N PRO A 773 -5.71 28.28 -4.90
CA PRO A 773 -5.93 28.89 -6.20
C PRO A 773 -4.60 29.03 -6.96
N ILE A 774 -4.50 28.37 -8.11
CA ILE A 774 -3.36 28.46 -9.03
C ILE A 774 -3.88 28.62 -10.46
N GLY A 775 -3.19 29.41 -11.27
CA GLY A 775 -3.64 29.77 -12.63
C GLY A 775 -4.25 31.17 -12.71
N LYS A 776 -4.90 31.48 -13.83
CA LYS A 776 -5.60 32.75 -14.06
C LYS A 776 -7.07 32.58 -13.71
N ILE A 777 -7.50 33.23 -12.63
CA ILE A 777 -8.87 33.13 -12.12
C ILE A 777 -9.70 34.31 -12.63
N PRO A 778 -10.83 34.07 -13.31
CA PRO A 778 -11.76 35.14 -13.70
C PRO A 778 -12.29 35.90 -12.49
N GLU A 779 -12.47 37.22 -12.65
CA GLU A 779 -12.77 38.12 -11.55
C GLU A 779 -14.11 37.83 -10.87
N ASP A 780 -15.10 37.39 -11.65
CA ASP A 780 -16.46 37.12 -11.23
C ASP A 780 -16.66 35.67 -10.75
N ARG A 781 -15.59 34.87 -10.64
CA ARG A 781 -15.73 33.44 -10.33
C ARG A 781 -15.66 33.16 -8.81
N PRO A 782 -16.75 32.70 -8.19
CA PRO A 782 -16.74 32.34 -6.78
C PRO A 782 -16.02 31.02 -6.54
N ILE A 783 -15.48 30.84 -5.33
CA ILE A 783 -15.06 29.50 -4.87
C ILE A 783 -16.31 28.67 -4.57
N PHE A 784 -17.22 29.23 -3.75
CA PHE A 784 -18.45 28.58 -3.32
C PHE A 784 -19.67 29.40 -3.75
N GLN A 785 -20.72 28.71 -4.21
CA GLN A 785 -21.99 29.32 -4.57
C GLN A 785 -23.15 28.64 -3.84
N SER A 786 -24.10 29.45 -3.38
CA SER A 786 -25.30 29.05 -2.65
C SER A 786 -26.53 29.72 -3.25
N LYS A 787 -27.44 28.95 -3.86
CA LYS A 787 -28.71 29.41 -4.43
C LYS A 787 -29.85 28.80 -3.63
N ASP A 788 -30.60 29.62 -2.91
CA ASP A 788 -31.72 29.18 -2.06
C ASP A 788 -31.36 27.96 -1.20
N SER A 789 -30.15 27.99 -0.64
CA SER A 789 -29.49 26.87 0.05
C SER A 789 -28.69 27.38 1.25
N LEU A 790 -28.19 26.51 2.12
CA LEU A 790 -27.45 26.90 3.32
C LEU A 790 -26.05 26.30 3.34
N LEU A 791 -25.03 27.13 3.61
CA LEU A 791 -23.64 26.71 3.78
C LEU A 791 -23.12 26.94 5.21
N SER A 792 -22.22 26.09 5.67
CA SER A 792 -21.28 26.32 6.77
C SER A 792 -19.87 25.94 6.34
N LEU A 793 -18.93 26.88 6.37
CA LEU A 793 -17.57 26.69 5.82
C LEU A 793 -16.49 27.13 6.81
N VAL A 794 -15.46 26.28 6.98
CA VAL A 794 -14.22 26.60 7.70
C VAL A 794 -13.05 26.26 6.79
N TYR A 795 -12.27 27.27 6.40
CA TYR A 795 -11.21 27.09 5.41
C TYR A 795 -10.06 28.10 5.52
N GLY A 796 -8.90 27.71 5.01
CA GLY A 796 -7.79 28.60 4.72
C GLY A 796 -7.46 28.62 3.23
N THR A 797 -7.04 29.77 2.71
CA THR A 797 -6.58 29.92 1.31
C THR A 797 -5.15 30.44 1.26
N SER A 798 -4.30 29.76 0.48
CA SER A 798 -2.92 30.18 0.20
C SER A 798 -2.83 30.70 -1.23
N ILE A 799 -2.54 31.98 -1.41
CA ILE A 799 -2.54 32.65 -2.72
C ILE A 799 -1.09 32.95 -3.15
N TYR A 800 -0.64 32.34 -4.25
CA TYR A 800 0.73 32.53 -4.76
C TYR A 800 0.82 33.31 -6.08
N ARG A 801 -0.23 33.28 -6.91
CA ARG A 801 -0.27 34.02 -8.19
C ARG A 801 -1.50 34.89 -8.30
N SER A 802 -2.68 34.27 -8.28
CA SER A 802 -3.97 34.94 -8.34
C SER A 802 -4.94 34.17 -7.45
N GLY A 803 -5.70 34.89 -6.62
CA GLY A 803 -6.76 34.33 -5.79
C GLY A 803 -8.13 34.58 -6.41
N HIS A 804 -9.15 33.88 -5.91
CA HIS A 804 -10.53 34.23 -6.25
C HIS A 804 -10.88 35.59 -5.62
N LYS A 805 -11.38 36.53 -6.42
CA LYS A 805 -11.91 37.80 -5.88
C LYS A 805 -13.20 37.58 -5.10
N VAL A 806 -14.02 36.63 -5.51
CA VAL A 806 -15.25 36.22 -4.84
C VAL A 806 -15.00 34.90 -4.12
N HIS A 807 -15.11 34.87 -2.80
CA HIS A 807 -15.00 33.64 -2.03
C HIS A 807 -16.35 32.91 -2.01
N VAL A 808 -17.41 33.62 -1.64
CA VAL A 808 -18.77 33.07 -1.56
C VAL A 808 -19.73 33.96 -2.31
N ARG A 809 -20.58 33.37 -3.17
CA ARG A 809 -21.75 34.02 -3.76
C ARG A 809 -23.01 33.39 -3.21
N ALA A 810 -23.86 34.18 -2.57
CA ALA A 810 -25.16 33.75 -2.07
C ALA A 810 -26.29 34.42 -2.88
N ILE A 811 -27.25 33.62 -3.31
CA ILE A 811 -28.44 34.03 -4.06
C ILE A 811 -29.66 33.55 -3.27
N ARG A 812 -30.60 34.47 -3.01
CA ARG A 812 -31.87 34.23 -2.30
C ARG A 812 -32.99 34.88 -3.09
N GLY A 813 -33.79 34.09 -3.79
CA GLY A 813 -34.70 34.60 -4.82
C GLY A 813 -33.94 35.51 -5.80
N ASP A 814 -34.38 36.75 -5.96
CA ASP A 814 -33.76 37.73 -6.87
C ASP A 814 -32.55 38.46 -6.27
N ALA A 815 -32.26 38.28 -4.97
CA ALA A 815 -31.17 38.99 -4.29
C ALA A 815 -29.85 38.22 -4.38
N THR A 816 -28.79 38.88 -4.86
CA THR A 816 -27.42 38.35 -4.88
C THR A 816 -26.51 39.16 -3.96
N ARG A 817 -25.71 38.47 -3.15
CA ARG A 817 -24.65 39.06 -2.32
C ARG A 817 -23.38 38.24 -2.45
N GLU A 818 -22.24 38.89 -2.24
CA GLU A 818 -20.93 38.28 -2.38
C GLU A 818 -20.05 38.61 -1.17
N LEU A 819 -19.30 37.61 -0.72
CA LEU A 819 -18.18 37.79 0.19
C LEU A 819 -16.91 37.81 -0.65
N THR A 820 -16.21 38.92 -0.62
CA THR A 820 -14.99 39.12 -1.40
C THR A 820 -13.76 38.65 -0.64
N GLY A 821 -12.71 38.27 -1.38
CA GLY A 821 -11.43 37.89 -0.79
C GLY A 821 -10.80 39.01 0.03
N SER A 822 -11.06 40.29 -0.29
CA SER A 822 -10.59 41.43 0.51
C SER A 822 -11.20 41.52 1.92
N GLU A 823 -12.36 40.89 2.14
CA GLU A 823 -13.03 40.85 3.45
C GLU A 823 -12.50 39.70 4.33
N VAL A 824 -11.72 38.77 3.77
CA VAL A 824 -11.10 37.67 4.51
C VAL A 824 -9.67 38.04 4.92
N LYS A 825 -9.45 38.11 6.24
CA LYS A 825 -8.18 38.56 6.82
C LYS A 825 -7.03 37.59 6.53
N PHE A 826 -5.87 38.17 6.20
CA PHE A 826 -4.59 37.46 6.12
C PHE A 826 -3.97 37.25 7.50
N TYR A 827 -3.34 36.09 7.65
CA TYR A 827 -2.59 35.65 8.81
C TYR A 827 -1.32 35.00 8.29
N GLY A 828 -0.21 35.74 8.28
CA GLY A 828 0.96 35.36 7.48
C GLY A 828 0.62 35.40 5.99
N SER A 829 0.90 34.32 5.26
CA SER A 829 0.59 34.21 3.81
C SER A 829 -0.79 33.61 3.50
N ARG A 830 -1.58 33.28 4.53
CA ARG A 830 -2.86 32.58 4.40
C ARG A 830 -4.03 33.48 4.79
N GLN A 831 -5.11 33.49 4.01
CA GLN A 831 -6.38 34.02 4.51
C GLN A 831 -7.15 32.93 5.25
N LYS A 832 -7.76 33.28 6.38
CA LYS A 832 -8.46 32.31 7.24
C LYS A 832 -9.94 32.68 7.42
N MET A 833 -10.83 31.78 6.98
CA MET A 833 -12.25 31.81 7.31
C MET A 833 -12.51 30.91 8.51
N HIS A 834 -12.79 31.52 9.67
CA HIS A 834 -13.02 30.80 10.92
C HIS A 834 -14.41 30.16 10.98
N LEU A 835 -15.42 30.84 10.43
CA LEU A 835 -16.74 30.31 10.14
C LEU A 835 -17.45 31.25 9.15
N TYR A 836 -17.80 30.73 7.98
CA TYR A 836 -18.86 31.30 7.15
C TYR A 836 -20.15 30.53 7.41
N VAL A 837 -21.28 31.22 7.61
CA VAL A 837 -22.58 30.59 7.71
C VAL A 837 -23.69 31.40 7.04
N ASP A 838 -24.51 30.72 6.25
CA ASP A 838 -25.75 31.29 5.73
C ASP A 838 -26.85 31.28 6.81
N GLY A 839 -27.53 32.42 7.00
CA GLY A 839 -28.79 32.46 7.74
C GLY A 839 -29.99 32.02 6.89
N PRO A 840 -31.03 31.44 7.53
CA PRO A 840 -32.29 31.14 6.87
C PRO A 840 -33.03 32.39 6.40
#